data_AF-A0A7I9YFL9-F1
#
_entry.id   AF-A0A7I9YFL9-F1
#
_cell.length_a   1.000
_cell.length_b   1.000
_cell.length_c   1.000
_cell.angle_alpha   90.00
_cell.angle_beta   90.00
_cell.angle_gamma   90.00
#
_symmetry.space_group_name_H-M   'P 1'
#
loop_
_entity.id
_entity.type
_entity.pdbx_description
1 polymer ?
#
loop_
_entity_poly.entity_id
_entity_poly.type
_entity_poly.pdbx_seq_one_letter_code
_entity_poly.pdbx_strand_id
1 'polypeptide(L)'
;MFAWWGRTVYRYRFIVIGVMVALCLGGGVYGMSLGDHVTQSGFYDDGSQSVQASVLGDEVYGRDRTSHVVAVFTAPKGETVDDKQWFDGVKNGLNKVKDDHPDQILSWVGYFTNPEALATMADADKKHAFASIQLKGDDDDTILKNYQAAEPALQELDGGKVELGGLQPIASALTGTIASDEKRMEVLALPLVAVVLFFVFGGVVAASLPVIVGGLSIAGATGILRFAAMFGPVHFFAQPVVSLIGLGIAIDYGLFVVSRFREEIAEGYDTEAAVRRSVMTAGRTVVFSAVLIIASSASLLVLPQGFVHSLTYAIFASVGLAALLSITLLPAILGVLGTNVDALGVRTLYRIPFLRDWEFSNRIIGWFAEKTQKTKTREEVEAGFWGKLVNFVMQRPLAFAIPIVVGMILLIIPLGKLTFGGMSEKYLPPDNTARMAQEHFDEIFPGFRTEKLTLVIKSTADKPVTDQQVADIRNRAMSISGFVVPDDNPDDMWKERPYLPGASKDDSTRVIENGLVNRNDAAQKIKALRSLSTPKGLSVLVGGTPALEQDSIHTMIDRGPLMLVILLTTTTLLMFLAFGSLVLPLKAAVMSALTIGSTMGILTWIFVDGHGAGLMNFTPTPLMVVIIALVVAVGWGLATDYEVFLVSRMVEARESGMSTSEAIRIGTATTGRLITAAALILAVVAASFVFSDLVMMKYLAFGLMAALLLDATVIRMFLVPSVMKLLGDDCWWAPRWMKRIQNRIGLGEIRLPDERKRRVTRPSAPAPLATAPAGAAPARPSHDPTHPTAGGQARPRATEQLPTRPVTGSPSGARTSRINAGPPEAPTTRFQAADPVTERVESPAEGPAGGDREIESWLGELRGGRDAGSPRSRGRQDPAEPRPSDERTRSLPKPAGPPEDTENAPTTAIPVQGDPAGPDSPATEKLTAPRDQGDKGDKGDKSGDNPQRRGAAGGLSAAELLRREGRY
;
A
#
# COMPACT_ATOMS: atom_id res chain seq x y z
N MET A 1 -31.22 3.84 -1.33
CA MET A 1 -30.52 3.07 -2.40
C MET A 1 -30.40 1.58 -2.09
N PHE A 2 -29.56 1.17 -1.13
CA PHE A 2 -29.18 -0.24 -0.86
C PHE A 2 -30.35 -1.25 -0.75
N ALA A 3 -31.50 -0.85 -0.22
CA ALA A 3 -32.71 -1.68 -0.13
C ALA A 3 -33.22 -2.19 -1.50
N TRP A 4 -33.17 -1.32 -2.53
CA TRP A 4 -33.52 -1.68 -3.90
C TRP A 4 -32.47 -2.61 -4.51
N TRP A 5 -31.18 -2.33 -4.25
CA TRP A 5 -30.09 -3.15 -4.77
C TRP A 5 -30.14 -4.59 -4.24
N GLY A 6 -30.26 -4.78 -2.92
CA GLY A 6 -30.34 -6.13 -2.32
C GLY A 6 -31.51 -6.98 -2.85
N ARG A 7 -32.67 -6.36 -3.13
CA ARG A 7 -33.82 -7.06 -3.76
C ARG A 7 -33.54 -7.38 -5.23
N THR A 8 -32.87 -6.48 -5.95
CA THR A 8 -32.51 -6.65 -7.37
C THR A 8 -31.48 -7.77 -7.55
N VAL A 9 -30.45 -7.81 -6.69
CA VAL A 9 -29.44 -8.88 -6.65
C VAL A 9 -30.09 -10.23 -6.34
N TYR A 10 -30.98 -10.31 -5.34
CA TYR A 10 -31.70 -11.56 -5.06
C TYR A 10 -32.54 -12.04 -6.26
N ARG A 11 -33.27 -11.12 -6.92
CA ARG A 11 -34.11 -11.41 -8.09
C ARG A 11 -33.32 -11.93 -9.29
N TYR A 12 -32.16 -11.34 -9.59
CA TYR A 12 -31.35 -11.67 -10.77
C TYR A 12 -30.08 -12.48 -10.46
N ARG A 13 -30.02 -13.10 -9.26
CA ARG A 13 -28.81 -13.74 -8.70
C ARG A 13 -28.01 -14.63 -9.64
N PHE A 14 -28.65 -15.46 -10.46
CA PHE A 14 -27.95 -16.32 -11.42
C PHE A 14 -27.25 -15.53 -12.54
N ILE A 15 -27.85 -14.44 -13.03
CA ILE A 15 -27.23 -13.54 -14.01
C ILE A 15 -26.09 -12.76 -13.35
N VAL A 16 -26.29 -12.26 -12.13
CA VAL A 16 -25.25 -11.54 -11.38
C VAL A 16 -24.03 -12.45 -11.12
N ILE A 17 -24.24 -13.70 -10.73
CA ILE A 17 -23.15 -14.69 -10.57
C ILE A 17 -22.45 -14.92 -11.91
N GLY A 18 -23.18 -15.26 -12.96
CA GLY A 18 -22.60 -15.56 -14.28
C GLY A 18 -21.78 -14.41 -14.85
N VAL A 19 -22.32 -13.19 -14.83
CA VAL A 19 -21.65 -11.99 -15.36
C VAL A 19 -20.44 -11.61 -14.50
N MET A 20 -20.56 -11.53 -13.18
CA MET A 20 -19.43 -11.12 -12.34
C MET A 20 -18.29 -12.14 -12.35
N VAL A 21 -18.60 -13.45 -12.35
CA VAL A 21 -17.57 -14.50 -12.46
C VAL A 21 -16.91 -14.47 -13.84
N ALA A 22 -17.68 -14.31 -14.93
CA ALA A 22 -17.11 -14.21 -16.28
C ALA A 22 -16.20 -12.98 -16.45
N LEU A 23 -16.58 -11.82 -15.89
CA LEU A 23 -15.76 -10.61 -15.93
C LEU A 23 -14.49 -10.73 -15.08
N CYS A 24 -14.57 -11.28 -13.87
CA CYS A 24 -13.39 -11.49 -13.02
C CYS A 24 -12.42 -12.53 -13.58
N LEU A 25 -12.93 -13.66 -14.11
CA LEU A 25 -12.06 -14.69 -14.71
C LEU A 25 -11.50 -14.24 -16.07
N GLY A 26 -12.29 -13.56 -16.91
CA GLY A 26 -11.81 -12.97 -18.16
C GLY A 26 -10.78 -11.86 -17.93
N GLY A 27 -11.01 -11.03 -16.92
CA GLY A 27 -10.04 -10.05 -16.41
C GLY A 27 -8.77 -10.71 -15.89
N GLY A 28 -8.87 -11.83 -15.18
CA GLY A 28 -7.73 -12.63 -14.73
C GLY A 28 -6.89 -13.16 -15.89
N VAL A 29 -7.51 -13.81 -16.88
CA VAL A 29 -6.83 -14.35 -18.07
C VAL A 29 -6.15 -13.24 -18.87
N TYR A 30 -6.80 -12.09 -19.05
CA TYR A 30 -6.19 -10.91 -19.69
C TYR A 30 -5.01 -10.37 -18.85
N GLY A 31 -5.20 -10.29 -17.52
CA GLY A 31 -4.24 -9.84 -16.53
C GLY A 31 -3.02 -10.74 -16.35
N MET A 32 -3.03 -12.00 -16.84
CA MET A 32 -1.83 -12.87 -16.82
C MET A 32 -0.65 -12.22 -17.56
N SER A 33 -0.92 -11.37 -18.56
CA SER A 33 0.10 -10.61 -19.29
C SER A 33 0.60 -9.35 -18.58
N LEU A 34 0.17 -9.07 -17.34
CA LEU A 34 0.58 -7.84 -16.63
C LEU A 34 2.10 -7.80 -16.39
N GLY A 35 2.74 -8.94 -16.08
CA GLY A 35 4.18 -9.02 -15.86
C GLY A 35 5.02 -8.54 -17.04
N ASP A 36 4.54 -8.71 -18.27
CA ASP A 36 5.25 -8.25 -19.48
C ASP A 36 5.10 -6.73 -19.71
N HIS A 37 4.12 -6.09 -19.04
CA HIS A 37 3.67 -4.71 -19.27
C HIS A 37 3.81 -3.81 -18.03
N VAL A 38 4.58 -4.24 -17.02
CA VAL A 38 4.98 -3.39 -15.88
C VAL A 38 6.35 -2.74 -16.12
N THR A 39 6.60 -1.64 -15.40
CA THR A 39 7.88 -0.91 -15.41
C THR A 39 8.61 -0.99 -14.07
N GLN A 40 9.93 -0.81 -14.08
CA GLN A 40 10.75 -0.53 -12.89
C GLN A 40 10.93 0.96 -12.59
N SER A 41 10.68 1.86 -13.54
CA SER A 41 10.92 3.30 -13.41
C SER A 41 9.80 4.06 -12.68
N GLY A 42 10.00 5.35 -12.37
CA GLY A 42 8.98 6.20 -11.71
C GLY A 42 9.15 6.42 -10.20
N PHE A 43 10.33 6.14 -9.65
CA PHE A 43 10.73 6.53 -8.29
C PHE A 43 11.12 8.01 -8.14
N TYR A 44 11.35 8.70 -9.26
CA TYR A 44 11.79 10.09 -9.33
C TYR A 44 10.63 11.04 -9.68
N ASP A 45 10.90 12.34 -9.58
CA ASP A 45 9.96 13.40 -9.98
C ASP A 45 10.26 13.79 -11.43
N ASP A 46 9.41 13.37 -12.37
CA ASP A 46 9.59 13.61 -13.81
C ASP A 46 9.56 15.10 -14.19
N GLY A 47 9.01 15.96 -13.33
CA GLY A 47 9.04 17.41 -13.49
C GLY A 47 10.34 18.08 -13.01
N SER A 48 11.23 17.34 -12.35
CA SER A 48 12.41 17.88 -11.66
C SER A 48 13.55 18.32 -12.60
N GLN A 49 14.44 19.16 -12.07
CA GLN A 49 15.63 19.62 -12.81
C GLN A 49 16.59 18.45 -13.11
N SER A 50 16.69 17.48 -12.19
CA SER A 50 17.60 16.33 -12.37
C SER A 50 17.10 15.34 -13.42
N VAL A 51 15.79 15.09 -13.55
CA VAL A 51 15.25 14.27 -14.65
C VAL A 51 15.49 14.99 -15.99
N GLN A 52 15.22 16.29 -16.08
CA GLN A 52 15.51 17.08 -17.29
C GLN A 52 17.00 17.05 -17.67
N ALA A 53 17.89 17.11 -16.68
CA ALA A 53 19.34 16.97 -16.88
C ALA A 53 19.71 15.56 -17.41
N SER A 54 19.16 14.50 -16.83
CA SER A 54 19.43 13.12 -17.28
C SER A 54 18.93 12.86 -18.70
N VAL A 55 17.70 13.27 -19.04
CA VAL A 55 17.14 13.11 -20.39
C VAL A 55 17.98 13.84 -21.44
N LEU A 56 18.27 15.12 -21.21
CA LEU A 56 19.08 15.92 -22.15
C LEU A 56 20.53 15.43 -22.23
N GLY A 57 21.10 14.95 -21.11
CA GLY A 57 22.43 14.34 -21.08
C GLY A 57 22.50 13.04 -21.90
N ASP A 58 21.49 12.19 -21.79
CA ASP A 58 21.40 10.94 -22.54
C ASP A 58 21.07 11.15 -24.03
N GLU A 59 20.31 12.19 -24.38
CA GLU A 59 20.07 12.59 -25.78
C GLU A 59 21.35 13.11 -26.47
N VAL A 60 22.12 13.96 -25.79
CA VAL A 60 23.29 14.64 -26.38
C VAL A 60 24.54 13.77 -26.36
N TYR A 61 24.79 13.06 -25.25
CA TYR A 61 25.99 12.22 -25.05
C TYR A 61 25.73 10.73 -25.22
N GLY A 62 24.48 10.29 -25.38
CA GLY A 62 24.11 8.88 -25.41
C GLY A 62 24.03 8.29 -23.99
N ARG A 63 22.94 7.57 -23.70
CA ARG A 63 22.73 6.81 -22.44
C ARG A 63 23.95 5.97 -22.05
N ASP A 64 24.38 6.04 -20.79
CA ASP A 64 25.40 5.14 -20.26
C ASP A 64 24.93 3.69 -20.31
N ARG A 65 25.79 2.81 -20.81
CA ARG A 65 25.58 1.36 -20.85
C ARG A 65 26.70 0.58 -20.17
N THR A 66 27.73 1.26 -19.64
CA THR A 66 28.89 0.62 -19.01
C THR A 66 28.54 -0.02 -17.66
N SER A 67 27.54 0.54 -16.98
CA SER A 67 27.02 0.10 -15.68
C SER A 67 25.92 -0.99 -15.77
N HIS A 68 25.51 -1.43 -16.96
CA HIS A 68 24.42 -2.41 -17.15
C HIS A 68 24.70 -3.75 -16.46
N VAL A 69 25.80 -4.40 -16.84
CA VAL A 69 26.25 -5.68 -16.29
C VAL A 69 27.76 -5.62 -16.13
N VAL A 70 28.25 -6.04 -14.98
CA VAL A 70 29.67 -6.17 -14.64
C VAL A 70 29.93 -7.63 -14.32
N ALA A 71 30.62 -8.33 -15.22
CA ALA A 71 31.02 -9.71 -15.05
C ALA A 71 32.43 -9.77 -14.48
N VAL A 72 32.58 -10.23 -13.23
CA VAL A 72 33.87 -10.45 -12.57
C VAL A 72 34.29 -11.91 -12.75
N PHE A 73 35.56 -12.11 -13.13
CA PHE A 73 36.17 -13.40 -13.38
C PHE A 73 37.36 -13.59 -12.44
N THR A 74 37.46 -14.76 -11.82
CA THR A 74 38.51 -15.12 -10.86
C THR A 74 39.39 -16.22 -11.44
N ALA A 75 40.71 -15.98 -11.53
CA ALA A 75 41.66 -16.91 -12.10
C ALA A 75 41.74 -18.23 -11.29
N PRO A 76 42.09 -19.37 -11.92
CA PRO A 76 42.21 -20.65 -11.23
C PRO A 76 43.27 -20.63 -10.11
N LYS A 77 43.13 -21.54 -9.13
CA LYS A 77 43.97 -21.57 -7.92
C LYS A 77 45.45 -21.81 -8.23
N GLY A 78 46.25 -20.73 -8.15
CA GLY A 78 47.68 -20.73 -8.42
C GLY A 78 48.08 -19.98 -9.71
N GLU A 79 47.10 -19.72 -10.58
CA GLU A 79 47.27 -19.01 -11.85
C GLU A 79 47.02 -17.49 -11.68
N THR A 80 47.01 -16.76 -12.78
CA THR A 80 46.66 -15.33 -12.85
C THR A 80 45.76 -15.06 -14.04
N VAL A 81 45.12 -13.89 -14.10
CA VAL A 81 44.28 -13.47 -15.24
C VAL A 81 45.07 -13.30 -16.55
N ASP A 82 46.40 -13.37 -16.50
CA ASP A 82 47.31 -13.38 -17.65
C ASP A 82 47.58 -14.80 -18.19
N ASP A 83 47.10 -15.88 -17.55
CA ASP A 83 47.24 -17.21 -18.15
C ASP A 83 46.53 -17.24 -19.50
N LYS A 84 47.28 -17.58 -20.55
CA LYS A 84 46.78 -17.47 -21.92
C LYS A 84 45.63 -18.43 -22.20
N GLN A 85 45.65 -19.64 -21.66
CA GLN A 85 44.60 -20.62 -21.94
C GLN A 85 43.29 -20.22 -21.26
N TRP A 86 43.34 -19.72 -20.03
CA TRP A 86 42.18 -19.18 -19.33
C TRP A 86 41.68 -17.87 -19.96
N PHE A 87 42.58 -16.92 -20.25
CA PHE A 87 42.29 -15.64 -20.88
C PHE A 87 41.61 -15.78 -22.26
N ASP A 88 42.20 -16.60 -23.15
CA ASP A 88 41.59 -16.88 -24.46
C ASP A 88 40.27 -17.65 -24.28
N GLY A 89 40.13 -18.49 -23.25
CA GLY A 89 38.88 -19.15 -22.88
C GLY A 89 37.75 -18.17 -22.53
N VAL A 90 37.98 -17.27 -21.56
CA VAL A 90 37.01 -16.25 -21.12
C VAL A 90 36.66 -15.31 -22.28
N LYS A 91 37.66 -14.86 -23.05
CA LYS A 91 37.48 -14.00 -24.23
C LYS A 91 36.61 -14.66 -25.30
N ASN A 92 36.83 -15.93 -25.59
CA ASN A 92 36.02 -16.69 -26.54
C ASN A 92 34.61 -16.95 -26.02
N GLY A 93 34.43 -17.16 -24.71
CA GLY A 93 33.12 -17.23 -24.06
C GLY A 93 32.31 -15.94 -24.22
N LEU A 94 32.90 -14.79 -23.87
CA LEU A 94 32.27 -13.47 -24.00
C LEU A 94 31.92 -13.13 -25.47
N ASN A 95 32.80 -13.45 -26.41
CA ASN A 95 32.50 -13.32 -27.84
C ASN A 95 31.36 -14.24 -28.27
N LYS A 96 31.37 -15.52 -27.87
CA LYS A 96 30.29 -16.46 -28.18
C LYS A 96 28.94 -15.98 -27.65
N VAL A 97 28.84 -15.57 -26.39
CA VAL A 97 27.56 -15.12 -25.80
C VAL A 97 27.06 -13.85 -26.51
N LYS A 98 27.94 -12.92 -26.88
CA LYS A 98 27.59 -11.76 -27.72
C LYS A 98 27.05 -12.17 -29.09
N ASP A 99 27.67 -13.14 -29.74
CA ASP A 99 27.34 -13.55 -31.12
C ASP A 99 26.15 -14.52 -31.18
N ASP A 100 25.88 -15.27 -30.10
CA ASP A 100 24.67 -16.09 -29.88
C ASP A 100 23.45 -15.23 -29.47
N HIS A 101 23.67 -14.09 -28.77
CA HIS A 101 22.61 -13.15 -28.32
C HIS A 101 22.73 -11.74 -28.97
N PRO A 102 22.77 -11.63 -30.32
CA PRO A 102 23.07 -10.37 -30.99
C PRO A 102 21.93 -9.35 -30.89
N ASP A 103 20.71 -9.73 -30.52
CA ASP A 103 19.57 -8.82 -30.35
C ASP A 103 19.48 -8.24 -28.94
N GLN A 104 20.08 -8.89 -27.94
CA GLN A 104 20.09 -8.48 -26.54
C GLN A 104 21.37 -7.72 -26.17
N ILE A 105 22.52 -8.18 -26.67
CA ILE A 105 23.84 -7.64 -26.34
C ILE A 105 24.28 -6.65 -27.42
N LEU A 106 24.77 -5.48 -27.02
CA LEU A 106 25.35 -4.46 -27.90
C LEU A 106 26.84 -4.72 -28.11
N SER A 107 27.57 -4.90 -27.01
CA SER A 107 29.02 -5.09 -26.97
C SER A 107 29.46 -5.55 -25.58
N TRP A 108 30.73 -5.95 -25.45
CA TRP A 108 31.39 -6.09 -24.15
C TRP A 108 32.76 -5.41 -24.21
N VAL A 109 33.20 -4.86 -23.08
CA VAL A 109 34.50 -4.17 -22.91
C VAL A 109 35.07 -4.56 -21.56
N GLY A 110 36.34 -4.94 -21.50
CA GLY A 110 36.99 -5.41 -20.28
C GLY A 110 38.45 -5.71 -20.49
N TYR A 111 39.14 -6.13 -19.43
CA TYR A 111 40.57 -6.51 -19.45
C TYR A 111 40.91 -7.42 -20.64
N PHE A 112 40.05 -8.42 -20.91
CA PHE A 112 40.18 -9.39 -21.98
C PHE A 112 40.16 -8.81 -23.41
N THR A 113 39.74 -7.54 -23.60
CA THR A 113 39.82 -6.87 -24.91
C THR A 113 41.24 -6.37 -25.21
N ASN A 114 41.82 -5.59 -24.31
CA ASN A 114 43.16 -4.99 -24.39
C ASN A 114 43.76 -4.82 -22.97
N PRO A 115 44.57 -5.78 -22.49
CA PRO A 115 45.14 -5.77 -21.14
C PRO A 115 46.03 -4.57 -20.82
N GLU A 116 46.73 -4.01 -21.81
CA GLU A 116 47.65 -2.87 -21.60
C GLU A 116 46.88 -1.56 -21.41
N ALA A 117 45.84 -1.33 -22.23
CA ALA A 117 45.04 -0.10 -22.17
C ALA A 117 43.97 -0.13 -21.07
N LEU A 118 43.57 -1.31 -20.60
CA LEU A 118 42.56 -1.53 -19.56
C LEU A 118 43.14 -2.23 -18.33
N ALA A 119 44.42 -1.96 -18.01
CA ALA A 119 45.13 -2.60 -16.90
C ALA A 119 44.44 -2.43 -15.54
N THR A 120 43.69 -1.33 -15.35
CA THR A 120 42.89 -1.07 -14.13
C THR A 120 41.62 -1.93 -14.02
N MET A 121 41.27 -2.71 -15.05
CA MET A 121 40.17 -3.69 -15.02
C MET A 121 40.65 -5.09 -14.57
N ALA A 122 41.89 -5.20 -14.07
CA ALA A 122 42.40 -6.30 -13.29
C ALA A 122 42.93 -5.78 -11.93
N ASP A 123 42.92 -6.63 -10.91
CA ASP A 123 43.48 -6.33 -9.59
C ASP A 123 45.02 -6.33 -9.60
N ALA A 124 45.63 -5.77 -8.55
CA ALA A 124 47.08 -5.65 -8.45
C ALA A 124 47.80 -7.01 -8.40
N ASP A 125 47.18 -8.04 -7.79
CA ASP A 125 47.72 -9.40 -7.70
C ASP A 125 47.36 -10.28 -8.92
N LYS A 126 46.61 -9.73 -9.89
CA LYS A 126 46.13 -10.39 -11.10
C LYS A 126 45.39 -11.70 -10.84
N LYS A 127 44.54 -11.73 -9.81
CA LYS A 127 43.62 -12.83 -9.48
C LYS A 127 42.19 -12.60 -9.98
N HIS A 128 41.80 -11.35 -10.19
CA HIS A 128 40.45 -10.94 -10.57
C HIS A 128 40.51 -9.96 -11.73
N ALA A 129 39.65 -10.14 -12.74
CA ALA A 129 39.49 -9.19 -13.83
C ALA A 129 38.02 -9.13 -14.27
N PHE A 130 37.57 -7.95 -14.73
CA PHE A 130 36.17 -7.76 -15.08
C PHE A 130 35.92 -7.35 -16.53
N ALA A 131 34.68 -7.55 -16.97
CA ALA A 131 34.13 -7.04 -18.21
C ALA A 131 32.78 -6.35 -17.98
N SER A 132 32.63 -5.14 -18.50
CA SER A 132 31.37 -4.45 -18.70
C SER A 132 30.66 -5.05 -19.93
N ILE A 133 29.42 -5.51 -19.76
CA ILE A 133 28.61 -6.07 -20.85
C ILE A 133 27.44 -5.11 -21.09
N GLN A 134 27.45 -4.51 -22.27
CA GLN A 134 26.53 -3.44 -22.68
C GLN A 134 25.35 -4.05 -23.41
N LEU A 135 24.15 -3.74 -22.94
CA LEU A 135 22.90 -4.31 -23.47
C LEU A 135 22.17 -3.33 -24.38
N LYS A 136 21.41 -3.88 -25.34
CA LYS A 136 20.50 -3.13 -26.21
C LYS A 136 19.21 -2.72 -25.48
N GLY A 137 18.55 -1.70 -26.01
CA GLY A 137 17.36 -1.08 -25.43
C GLY A 137 17.58 0.39 -25.16
N ASP A 138 16.50 1.16 -25.22
CA ASP A 138 16.48 2.62 -25.07
C ASP A 138 15.75 3.06 -23.79
N ASP A 139 15.05 2.13 -23.13
CA ASP A 139 14.38 2.26 -21.84
C ASP A 139 14.84 1.16 -20.86
N ASP A 140 14.61 1.39 -19.57
CA ASP A 140 15.14 0.54 -18.49
C ASP A 140 14.50 -0.86 -18.46
N ASP A 141 13.25 -1.00 -18.94
CA ASP A 141 12.50 -2.26 -18.91
C ASP A 141 12.91 -3.19 -20.06
N THR A 142 13.12 -2.64 -21.25
CA THR A 142 13.68 -3.35 -22.40
C THR A 142 15.11 -3.81 -22.11
N ILE A 143 15.92 -2.97 -21.45
CA ILE A 143 17.29 -3.34 -21.03
C ILE A 143 17.25 -4.52 -20.03
N LEU A 144 16.35 -4.49 -19.03
CA LEU A 144 16.20 -5.58 -18.06
C LEU A 144 15.71 -6.88 -18.72
N LYS A 145 14.74 -6.81 -19.64
CA LYS A 145 14.26 -7.97 -20.41
C LYS A 145 15.37 -8.57 -21.28
N ASN A 146 16.21 -7.74 -21.88
CA ASN A 146 17.38 -8.18 -22.65
C ASN A 146 18.46 -8.80 -21.75
N TYR A 147 18.65 -8.30 -20.52
CA TYR A 147 19.48 -8.97 -19.51
C TYR A 147 18.92 -10.36 -19.20
N GLN A 148 17.66 -10.47 -18.77
CA GLN A 148 17.03 -11.74 -18.37
C GLN A 148 17.02 -12.81 -19.49
N ALA A 149 16.96 -12.39 -20.75
CA ALA A 149 17.06 -13.28 -21.91
C ALA A 149 18.50 -13.78 -22.20
N ALA A 150 19.54 -13.10 -21.71
CA ALA A 150 20.95 -13.47 -21.84
C ALA A 150 21.56 -14.03 -20.53
N GLU A 151 20.95 -13.75 -19.38
CA GLU A 151 21.38 -14.11 -18.02
C GLU A 151 21.79 -15.59 -17.87
N PRO A 152 21.07 -16.59 -18.41
CA PRO A 152 21.51 -17.99 -18.34
C PRO A 152 22.84 -18.25 -19.06
N ALA A 153 23.03 -17.68 -20.26
CA ALA A 153 24.25 -17.86 -21.05
C ALA A 153 25.43 -17.04 -20.49
N LEU A 154 25.14 -15.89 -19.88
CA LEU A 154 26.12 -15.11 -19.12
C LEU A 154 26.59 -15.89 -17.89
N GLN A 155 25.67 -16.49 -17.12
CA GLN A 155 26.00 -17.19 -15.88
C GLN A 155 26.79 -18.50 -16.10
N GLU A 156 26.72 -19.10 -17.29
CA GLU A 156 27.56 -20.26 -17.69
C GLU A 156 29.04 -19.90 -17.97
N LEU A 157 29.41 -18.62 -18.06
CA LEU A 157 30.80 -18.21 -18.33
C LEU A 157 31.77 -18.65 -17.21
N ASP A 158 33.03 -18.91 -17.62
CA ASP A 158 34.06 -19.60 -16.82
C ASP A 158 33.59 -20.93 -16.17
N GLY A 159 32.59 -21.60 -16.76
CA GLY A 159 32.03 -22.84 -16.26
C GLY A 159 31.16 -22.65 -15.01
N GLY A 160 30.43 -21.54 -14.92
CA GLY A 160 29.54 -21.24 -13.80
C GLY A 160 30.19 -20.47 -12.65
N LYS A 161 31.41 -19.93 -12.83
CA LYS A 161 32.16 -19.22 -11.79
C LYS A 161 32.13 -17.69 -11.89
N VAL A 162 31.54 -17.15 -12.96
CA VAL A 162 31.41 -15.70 -13.14
C VAL A 162 30.47 -15.09 -12.10
N GLU A 163 30.87 -13.95 -11.56
CA GLU A 163 30.05 -13.14 -10.64
C GLU A 163 29.44 -11.97 -11.42
N LEU A 164 28.11 -11.86 -11.41
CA LEU A 164 27.37 -10.85 -12.19
C LEU A 164 26.85 -9.74 -11.26
N GLY A 165 27.53 -8.59 -11.29
CA GLY A 165 27.12 -7.34 -10.65
C GLY A 165 26.65 -6.28 -11.67
N GLY A 166 26.47 -5.04 -11.21
CA GLY A 166 25.94 -3.94 -12.02
C GLY A 166 24.41 -3.77 -11.89
N LEU A 167 23.86 -2.84 -12.66
CA LEU A 167 22.47 -2.41 -12.52
C LEU A 167 21.46 -3.53 -12.80
N GLN A 168 21.68 -4.34 -13.84
CA GLN A 168 20.68 -5.29 -14.33
C GLN A 168 20.61 -6.61 -13.55
N PRO A 169 21.73 -7.21 -13.07
CA PRO A 169 21.63 -8.35 -12.15
C PRO A 169 20.95 -7.97 -10.82
N ILE A 170 21.25 -6.77 -10.28
CA ILE A 170 20.57 -6.24 -9.10
C ILE A 170 19.07 -5.98 -9.37
N ALA A 171 18.72 -5.38 -10.51
CA ALA A 171 17.32 -5.18 -10.91
C ALA A 171 16.56 -6.49 -11.14
N SER A 172 17.20 -7.51 -11.76
CA SER A 172 16.62 -8.85 -11.95
C SER A 172 16.38 -9.54 -10.60
N ALA A 173 17.33 -9.46 -9.67
CA ALA A 173 17.17 -9.98 -8.31
C ALA A 173 16.06 -9.26 -7.52
N LEU A 174 15.96 -7.93 -7.62
CA LEU A 174 14.94 -7.11 -6.94
C LEU A 174 13.52 -7.31 -7.51
N THR A 175 13.38 -7.51 -8.82
CA THR A 175 12.09 -7.80 -9.47
C THR A 175 11.69 -9.28 -9.34
N GLY A 176 12.67 -10.18 -9.31
CA GLY A 176 12.46 -11.62 -9.15
C GLY A 176 11.85 -12.04 -7.81
N THR A 177 11.96 -11.21 -6.75
CA THR A 177 11.32 -11.56 -5.46
C THR A 177 9.80 -11.60 -5.57
N ILE A 178 9.18 -10.79 -6.45
CA ILE A 178 7.71 -10.70 -6.57
C ILE A 178 7.08 -12.08 -6.81
N ALA A 179 7.62 -12.86 -7.75
CA ALA A 179 7.11 -14.19 -8.04
C ALA A 179 7.36 -15.20 -6.90
N SER A 180 8.42 -15.03 -6.11
CA SER A 180 8.68 -15.87 -4.94
C SER A 180 7.74 -15.50 -3.79
N ASP A 181 7.40 -14.22 -3.64
CA ASP A 181 6.54 -13.67 -2.59
C ASP A 181 5.05 -13.96 -2.84
N GLU A 182 4.58 -13.89 -4.09
CA GLU A 182 3.23 -14.35 -4.44
C GLU A 182 3.09 -15.86 -4.20
N LYS A 183 4.11 -16.66 -4.54
CA LYS A 183 4.14 -18.10 -4.25
C LYS A 183 4.20 -18.40 -2.74
N ARG A 184 4.92 -17.59 -1.96
CA ARG A 184 4.91 -17.66 -0.47
C ARG A 184 3.53 -17.35 0.08
N MET A 185 2.84 -16.34 -0.45
CA MET A 185 1.46 -15.99 -0.08
C MET A 185 0.48 -17.13 -0.41
N GLU A 186 0.55 -17.72 -1.61
CA GLU A 186 -0.31 -18.86 -1.99
C GLU A 186 -0.11 -20.08 -1.08
N VAL A 187 1.14 -20.44 -0.79
CA VAL A 187 1.47 -21.66 -0.03
C VAL A 187 1.29 -21.49 1.49
N LEU A 188 1.51 -20.29 2.04
CA LEU A 188 1.46 -20.03 3.48
C LEU A 188 0.17 -19.32 3.92
N ALA A 189 -0.21 -18.23 3.25
CA ALA A 189 -1.32 -17.40 3.70
C ALA A 189 -2.67 -18.04 3.38
N LEU A 190 -2.90 -18.54 2.15
CA LEU A 190 -4.22 -19.10 1.79
C LEU A 190 -4.66 -20.28 2.68
N PRO A 191 -3.81 -21.28 3.02
CA PRO A 191 -4.21 -22.35 3.94
C PRO A 191 -4.47 -21.85 5.36
N LEU A 192 -3.66 -20.91 5.86
CA LEU A 192 -3.80 -20.39 7.23
C LEU A 192 -5.04 -19.48 7.35
N VAL A 193 -5.33 -18.66 6.33
CA VAL A 193 -6.58 -17.89 6.22
C VAL A 193 -7.79 -18.81 6.10
N ALA A 194 -7.72 -19.89 5.33
CA ALA A 194 -8.80 -20.89 5.26
C ALA A 194 -9.07 -21.55 6.62
N VAL A 195 -8.02 -21.84 7.41
CA VAL A 195 -8.14 -22.32 8.80
C VAL A 195 -8.80 -21.26 9.69
N VAL A 196 -8.36 -20.00 9.65
CA VAL A 196 -8.98 -18.91 10.44
C VAL A 196 -10.46 -18.75 10.08
N LEU A 197 -10.80 -18.68 8.79
CA LEU A 197 -12.18 -18.62 8.31
C LEU A 197 -13.02 -19.83 8.76
N PHE A 198 -12.45 -21.03 8.78
CA PHE A 198 -13.13 -22.21 9.32
C PHE A 198 -13.43 -22.07 10.83
N PHE A 199 -12.50 -21.51 11.63
CA PHE A 199 -12.74 -21.18 13.05
C PHE A 199 -13.74 -20.03 13.26
N VAL A 200 -13.87 -19.10 12.31
CA VAL A 200 -14.89 -18.03 12.34
C VAL A 200 -16.27 -18.61 12.07
N PHE A 201 -16.41 -19.34 10.96
CA PHE A 201 -17.71 -19.74 10.45
C PHE A 201 -18.21 -21.10 10.95
N GLY A 202 -17.33 -22.06 11.27
CA GLY A 202 -17.71 -23.40 11.74
C GLY A 202 -18.28 -24.33 10.65
N GLY A 203 -18.04 -24.00 9.37
CA GLY A 203 -18.45 -24.80 8.22
C GLY A 203 -17.77 -24.38 6.92
N VAL A 204 -17.55 -25.37 6.04
CA VAL A 204 -16.70 -25.25 4.84
C VAL A 204 -17.28 -24.27 3.82
N VAL A 205 -18.58 -24.34 3.53
CA VAL A 205 -19.24 -23.44 2.56
C VAL A 205 -19.15 -21.98 3.02
N ALA A 206 -19.53 -21.71 4.26
CA ALA A 206 -19.44 -20.36 4.83
C ALA A 206 -18.00 -19.81 4.84
N ALA A 207 -17.00 -20.66 5.10
CA ALA A 207 -15.59 -20.28 5.08
C ALA A 207 -15.01 -20.09 3.66
N SER A 208 -15.52 -20.80 2.64
CA SER A 208 -15.01 -20.67 1.27
C SER A 208 -15.52 -19.42 0.54
N LEU A 209 -16.69 -18.89 0.91
CA LEU A 209 -17.30 -17.74 0.25
C LEU A 209 -16.41 -16.47 0.26
N PRO A 210 -15.79 -16.05 1.39
CA PRO A 210 -14.83 -14.95 1.38
C PRO A 210 -13.59 -15.22 0.51
N VAL A 211 -13.06 -16.45 0.51
CA VAL A 211 -11.87 -16.82 -0.28
C VAL A 211 -12.17 -16.73 -1.79
N ILE A 212 -13.35 -17.17 -2.22
CA ILE A 212 -13.81 -17.06 -3.61
C ILE A 212 -13.93 -15.59 -4.03
N VAL A 213 -14.44 -14.71 -3.15
CA VAL A 213 -14.48 -13.27 -3.40
C VAL A 213 -13.07 -12.69 -3.49
N GLY A 214 -12.15 -13.09 -2.59
CA GLY A 214 -10.74 -12.70 -2.62
C GLY A 214 -10.04 -13.04 -3.94
N GLY A 215 -10.07 -14.31 -4.35
CA GLY A 215 -9.42 -14.76 -5.60
C GLY A 215 -9.99 -14.09 -6.85
N LEU A 216 -11.31 -13.91 -6.93
CA LEU A 216 -11.96 -13.18 -8.04
C LEU A 216 -11.68 -11.68 -8.00
N SER A 217 -11.41 -11.10 -6.82
CA SER A 217 -10.99 -9.71 -6.67
C SER A 217 -9.55 -9.50 -7.11
N ILE A 218 -8.62 -10.42 -6.82
CA ILE A 218 -7.26 -10.40 -7.39
C ILE A 218 -7.36 -10.49 -8.91
N ALA A 219 -7.99 -11.55 -9.44
CA ALA A 219 -8.08 -11.81 -10.88
C ALA A 219 -8.64 -10.61 -11.67
N GLY A 220 -9.75 -10.03 -11.21
CA GLY A 220 -10.31 -8.84 -11.86
C GLY A 220 -9.46 -7.57 -11.67
N ALA A 221 -8.80 -7.38 -10.52
CA ALA A 221 -7.95 -6.21 -10.28
C ALA A 221 -6.66 -6.25 -11.12
N THR A 222 -6.03 -7.43 -11.28
CA THR A 222 -4.91 -7.63 -12.21
C THR A 222 -5.33 -7.34 -13.66
N GLY A 223 -6.54 -7.73 -14.05
CA GLY A 223 -7.13 -7.35 -15.34
C GLY A 223 -7.35 -5.84 -15.51
N ILE A 224 -7.78 -5.15 -14.46
CA ILE A 224 -7.94 -3.68 -14.44
C ILE A 224 -6.57 -2.98 -14.52
N LEU A 225 -5.54 -3.47 -13.82
CA LEU A 225 -4.17 -2.96 -13.95
C LEU A 225 -3.60 -3.21 -15.35
N ARG A 226 -3.82 -4.38 -15.95
CA ARG A 226 -3.42 -4.65 -17.34
C ARG A 226 -4.14 -3.75 -18.35
N PHE A 227 -5.37 -3.33 -18.05
CA PHE A 227 -6.07 -2.32 -18.83
C PHE A 227 -5.47 -0.92 -18.62
N ALA A 228 -5.14 -0.54 -17.38
CA ALA A 228 -4.47 0.74 -17.07
C ALA A 228 -3.09 0.87 -17.75
N ALA A 229 -2.34 -0.24 -17.84
CA ALA A 229 -1.04 -0.33 -18.53
C ALA A 229 -1.10 -0.06 -20.06
N MET A 230 -2.29 0.16 -20.63
CA MET A 230 -2.44 0.65 -22.02
C MET A 230 -2.48 2.18 -22.14
N PHE A 231 -2.59 2.90 -21.02
CA PHE A 231 -2.74 4.37 -20.98
C PHE A 231 -1.56 5.08 -20.31
N GLY A 232 -0.73 4.34 -19.57
CA GLY A 232 0.47 4.82 -18.91
C GLY A 232 1.22 3.69 -18.21
N PRO A 233 2.46 3.93 -17.73
CA PRO A 233 3.24 2.92 -17.02
C PRO A 233 2.55 2.46 -15.73
N VAL A 234 2.69 1.17 -15.42
CA VAL A 234 2.28 0.57 -14.14
C VAL A 234 3.52 -0.07 -13.52
N HIS A 235 3.92 0.36 -12.34
CA HIS A 235 5.10 -0.17 -11.65
C HIS A 235 4.92 -1.65 -11.22
N PHE A 236 5.97 -2.47 -11.29
CA PHE A 236 5.90 -3.90 -10.93
C PHE A 236 5.37 -4.14 -9.50
N PHE A 237 5.69 -3.24 -8.57
CA PHE A 237 5.28 -3.33 -7.17
C PHE A 237 3.75 -3.11 -6.97
N ALA A 238 3.00 -2.75 -8.03
CA ALA A 238 1.54 -2.79 -8.04
C ALA A 238 0.97 -4.22 -7.89
N GLN A 239 1.65 -5.24 -8.41
CA GLN A 239 1.22 -6.65 -8.34
C GLN A 239 1.14 -7.19 -6.89
N PRO A 240 2.22 -7.17 -6.09
CA PRO A 240 2.16 -7.64 -4.70
C PRO A 240 1.23 -6.77 -3.84
N VAL A 241 0.98 -5.51 -4.22
CA VAL A 241 0.01 -4.63 -3.55
C VAL A 241 -1.44 -5.08 -3.78
N VAL A 242 -1.81 -5.52 -5.00
CA VAL A 242 -3.12 -6.18 -5.24
C VAL A 242 -3.25 -7.46 -4.42
N SER A 243 -2.19 -8.28 -4.38
CA SER A 243 -2.19 -9.56 -3.65
C SER A 243 -2.23 -9.38 -2.12
N LEU A 244 -1.49 -8.43 -1.55
CA LEU A 244 -1.46 -8.15 -0.10
C LEU A 244 -2.72 -7.41 0.38
N ILE A 245 -3.03 -6.25 -0.22
CA ILE A 245 -4.12 -5.38 0.24
C ILE A 245 -5.47 -5.91 -0.24
N GLY A 246 -5.57 -6.28 -1.52
CA GLY A 246 -6.81 -6.71 -2.15
C GLY A 246 -7.37 -8.01 -1.58
N LEU A 247 -6.52 -9.02 -1.35
CA LEU A 247 -6.95 -10.31 -0.82
C LEU A 247 -7.58 -10.19 0.57
N GLY A 248 -6.86 -9.57 1.51
CA GLY A 248 -7.32 -9.47 2.89
C GLY A 248 -8.57 -8.60 3.02
N ILE A 249 -8.63 -7.46 2.33
CA ILE A 249 -9.81 -6.58 2.34
C ILE A 249 -11.03 -7.27 1.70
N ALA A 250 -10.85 -7.99 0.58
CA ALA A 250 -11.93 -8.74 -0.05
C ALA A 250 -12.45 -9.89 0.83
N ILE A 251 -11.57 -10.56 1.56
CA ILE A 251 -11.96 -11.59 2.53
C ILE A 251 -12.66 -10.97 3.75
N ASP A 252 -12.21 -9.81 4.24
CA ASP A 252 -12.84 -9.11 5.37
C ASP A 252 -14.26 -8.61 5.01
N TYR A 253 -14.43 -7.99 3.84
CA TYR A 253 -15.74 -7.60 3.33
C TYR A 253 -16.66 -8.81 3.15
N GLY A 254 -16.11 -9.91 2.62
CA GLY A 254 -16.80 -11.18 2.54
C GLY A 254 -17.24 -11.71 3.91
N LEU A 255 -16.34 -11.65 4.90
CA LEU A 255 -16.57 -12.10 6.27
C LEU A 255 -17.70 -11.31 6.95
N PHE A 256 -17.72 -9.98 6.82
CA PHE A 256 -18.79 -9.14 7.37
C PHE A 256 -20.15 -9.41 6.70
N VAL A 257 -20.19 -9.57 5.38
CA VAL A 257 -21.44 -9.85 4.64
C VAL A 257 -21.98 -11.26 4.93
N VAL A 258 -21.12 -12.29 4.95
CA VAL A 258 -21.53 -13.67 5.30
C VAL A 258 -21.95 -13.77 6.77
N SER A 259 -21.24 -13.13 7.71
CA SER A 259 -21.69 -13.08 9.12
C SER A 259 -23.07 -12.46 9.21
N ARG A 260 -23.27 -11.29 8.59
CA ARG A 260 -24.55 -10.60 8.70
C ARG A 260 -25.69 -11.36 8.04
N PHE A 261 -25.44 -12.10 6.96
CA PHE A 261 -26.45 -12.98 6.39
C PHE A 261 -26.86 -14.10 7.36
N ARG A 262 -25.88 -14.75 8.01
CA ARG A 262 -26.14 -15.81 9.00
C ARG A 262 -26.85 -15.28 10.26
N GLU A 263 -26.52 -14.06 10.71
CA GLU A 263 -27.25 -13.36 11.77
C GLU A 263 -28.74 -13.16 11.43
N GLU A 264 -29.06 -12.64 10.24
CA GLU A 264 -30.46 -12.39 9.85
C GLU A 264 -31.22 -13.71 9.60
N ILE A 265 -30.59 -14.76 9.07
CA ILE A 265 -31.18 -16.11 9.01
C ILE A 265 -31.45 -16.66 10.43
N ALA A 266 -30.54 -16.46 11.39
CA ALA A 266 -30.72 -16.89 12.77
C ALA A 266 -31.78 -16.06 13.54
N GLU A 267 -31.98 -14.78 13.19
CA GLU A 267 -33.11 -13.96 13.68
C GLU A 267 -34.47 -14.37 13.06
N GLY A 268 -34.49 -15.33 12.12
CA GLY A 268 -35.71 -15.91 11.56
C GLY A 268 -36.27 -15.17 10.33
N TYR A 269 -35.47 -14.34 9.65
CA TYR A 269 -35.83 -13.81 8.34
C TYR A 269 -35.67 -14.88 7.25
N ASP A 270 -36.41 -14.77 6.14
CA ASP A 270 -36.21 -15.65 4.98
C ASP A 270 -35.03 -15.18 4.11
N THR A 271 -34.61 -15.99 3.13
CA THR A 271 -33.42 -15.71 2.32
C THR A 271 -33.49 -14.39 1.54
N GLU A 272 -34.66 -13.97 1.04
CA GLU A 272 -34.78 -12.67 0.36
C GLU A 272 -34.62 -11.51 1.35
N ALA A 273 -35.34 -11.57 2.48
CA ALA A 273 -35.24 -10.54 3.52
C ALA A 273 -33.83 -10.48 4.12
N ALA A 274 -33.20 -11.63 4.37
CA ALA A 274 -31.82 -11.73 4.88
C ALA A 274 -30.82 -11.10 3.89
N VAL A 275 -30.77 -11.53 2.62
CA VAL A 275 -29.88 -10.94 1.60
C VAL A 275 -30.06 -9.42 1.53
N ARG A 276 -31.31 -8.95 1.49
CA ARG A 276 -31.60 -7.52 1.38
C ARG A 276 -31.17 -6.74 2.63
N ARG A 277 -31.38 -7.28 3.83
CA ARG A 277 -30.99 -6.65 5.10
C ARG A 277 -29.48 -6.67 5.32
N SER A 278 -28.77 -7.71 4.88
CA SER A 278 -27.30 -7.73 4.84
C SER A 278 -26.73 -6.66 3.91
N VAL A 279 -27.30 -6.49 2.70
CA VAL A 279 -26.89 -5.42 1.77
C VAL A 279 -27.22 -4.03 2.30
N MET A 280 -28.34 -3.84 3.00
CA MET A 280 -28.71 -2.57 3.65
C MET A 280 -27.81 -2.20 4.85
N THR A 281 -27.19 -3.18 5.51
CA THR A 281 -26.34 -2.97 6.70
C THR A 281 -24.88 -3.20 6.39
N ALA A 282 -24.40 -4.46 6.44
CA ALA A 282 -23.01 -4.81 6.17
C ALA A 282 -22.54 -4.35 4.78
N GLY A 283 -23.35 -4.53 3.74
CA GLY A 283 -23.04 -4.06 2.39
C GLY A 283 -22.96 -2.53 2.27
N ARG A 284 -23.72 -1.78 3.09
CA ARG A 284 -23.60 -0.33 3.21
C ARG A 284 -22.28 0.06 3.87
N THR A 285 -21.93 -0.59 4.98
CA THR A 285 -20.67 -0.35 5.70
C THR A 285 -19.45 -0.68 4.82
N VAL A 286 -19.47 -1.80 4.08
CA VAL A 286 -18.43 -2.19 3.11
C VAL A 286 -18.26 -1.15 1.99
N VAL A 287 -19.31 -0.49 1.52
CA VAL A 287 -19.15 0.59 0.51
C VAL A 287 -18.59 1.88 1.13
N PHE A 288 -18.93 2.21 2.38
CA PHE A 288 -18.35 3.37 3.08
C PHE A 288 -16.87 3.17 3.41
N SER A 289 -16.52 1.99 3.92
CA SER A 289 -15.16 1.43 4.01
C SER A 289 -14.42 1.57 2.68
N ALA A 290 -15.06 1.05 1.62
CA ALA A 290 -14.74 1.23 0.20
C ALA A 290 -14.18 2.61 -0.14
N VAL A 291 -15.06 3.60 0.03
CA VAL A 291 -14.81 5.00 -0.32
C VAL A 291 -13.79 5.65 0.62
N LEU A 292 -13.68 5.24 1.88
CA LEU A 292 -12.67 5.76 2.82
C LEU A 292 -11.25 5.34 2.45
N ILE A 293 -11.01 4.07 2.14
CA ILE A 293 -9.68 3.58 1.74
C ILE A 293 -9.29 4.17 0.38
N ILE A 294 -10.24 4.27 -0.56
CA ILE A 294 -10.03 4.93 -1.86
C ILE A 294 -9.72 6.42 -1.67
N ALA A 295 -10.45 7.16 -0.83
CA ALA A 295 -10.15 8.57 -0.56
C ALA A 295 -8.81 8.77 0.17
N SER A 296 -8.49 7.85 1.10
CA SER A 296 -7.20 7.83 1.81
C SER A 296 -6.04 7.64 0.85
N SER A 297 -6.15 6.69 -0.09
CA SER A 297 -5.11 6.45 -1.10
C SER A 297 -5.10 7.54 -2.18
N ALA A 298 -6.25 8.18 -2.48
CA ALA A 298 -6.32 9.27 -3.45
C ALA A 298 -5.48 10.50 -3.06
N SER A 299 -5.16 10.71 -1.76
CA SER A 299 -4.24 11.78 -1.37
C SER A 299 -2.83 11.57 -1.91
N LEU A 300 -2.42 10.33 -2.19
CA LEU A 300 -1.11 10.00 -2.76
C LEU A 300 -0.89 10.59 -4.17
N LEU A 301 -1.96 10.82 -4.94
CA LEU A 301 -1.89 11.39 -6.30
C LEU A 301 -1.41 12.86 -6.33
N VAL A 302 -1.24 13.49 -5.16
CA VAL A 302 -0.63 14.81 -4.98
C VAL A 302 0.90 14.76 -5.18
N LEU A 303 1.49 13.57 -5.02
CA LEU A 303 2.92 13.28 -5.21
C LEU A 303 3.15 12.91 -6.70
N PRO A 304 4.19 13.42 -7.37
CA PRO A 304 4.37 13.22 -8.82
C PRO A 304 4.87 11.83 -9.23
N GLN A 305 5.47 11.07 -8.32
CA GLN A 305 6.17 9.81 -8.63
C GLN A 305 5.23 8.75 -9.26
N GLY A 306 5.54 8.28 -10.47
CA GLY A 306 4.77 7.26 -11.19
C GLY A 306 4.60 5.93 -10.43
N PHE A 307 5.57 5.58 -9.57
CA PHE A 307 5.46 4.48 -8.60
C PHE A 307 4.22 4.66 -7.70
N VAL A 308 4.06 5.85 -7.11
CA VAL A 308 2.99 6.16 -6.16
C VAL A 308 1.62 6.15 -6.85
N HIS A 309 1.55 6.63 -8.09
CA HIS A 309 0.32 6.57 -8.90
C HIS A 309 -0.06 5.12 -9.22
N SER A 310 0.90 4.32 -9.69
CA SER A 310 0.70 2.89 -10.00
C SER A 310 0.12 2.11 -8.82
N LEU A 311 0.69 2.29 -7.63
CA LEU A 311 0.23 1.64 -6.41
C LEU A 311 -1.14 2.18 -5.95
N THR A 312 -1.43 3.46 -6.18
CA THR A 312 -2.75 4.03 -5.91
C THR A 312 -3.82 3.42 -6.82
N TYR A 313 -3.52 3.22 -8.11
CA TYR A 313 -4.40 2.52 -9.04
C TYR A 313 -4.60 1.04 -8.67
N ALA A 314 -3.56 0.36 -8.16
CA ALA A 314 -3.65 -1.00 -7.62
C ALA A 314 -4.62 -1.09 -6.44
N ILE A 315 -4.56 -0.13 -5.51
CA ILE A 315 -5.49 -0.03 -4.38
C ILE A 315 -6.91 0.27 -4.87
N PHE A 316 -7.09 1.23 -5.78
CA PHE A 316 -8.40 1.56 -6.34
C PHE A 316 -9.06 0.35 -7.03
N ALA A 317 -8.30 -0.37 -7.87
CA ALA A 317 -8.78 -1.54 -8.59
C ALA A 317 -9.16 -2.67 -7.63
N SER A 318 -8.26 -3.03 -6.71
CA SER A 318 -8.47 -4.14 -5.77
C SER A 318 -9.58 -3.86 -4.75
N VAL A 319 -9.55 -2.70 -4.09
CA VAL A 319 -10.51 -2.33 -3.02
C VAL A 319 -11.88 -1.98 -3.60
N GLY A 320 -11.93 -1.30 -4.76
CA GLY A 320 -13.17 -1.01 -5.47
C GLY A 320 -13.87 -2.28 -5.96
N LEU A 321 -13.12 -3.23 -6.53
CA LEU A 321 -13.66 -4.51 -6.97
C LEU A 321 -14.06 -5.41 -5.79
N ALA A 322 -13.29 -5.43 -4.70
CA ALA A 322 -13.61 -6.14 -3.46
C ALA A 322 -14.98 -5.72 -2.89
N ALA A 323 -15.20 -4.40 -2.80
CA ALA A 323 -16.48 -3.84 -2.37
C ALA A 323 -17.62 -4.21 -3.35
N LEU A 324 -17.38 -4.08 -4.65
CA LEU A 324 -18.34 -4.43 -5.70
C LEU A 324 -18.77 -5.90 -5.61
N LEU A 325 -17.83 -6.85 -5.57
CA LEU A 325 -18.11 -8.28 -5.46
C LEU A 325 -18.86 -8.62 -4.17
N SER A 326 -18.51 -7.96 -3.06
CA SER A 326 -19.15 -8.14 -1.75
C SER A 326 -20.61 -7.65 -1.70
N ILE A 327 -21.02 -6.75 -2.60
CA ILE A 327 -22.43 -6.31 -2.75
C ILE A 327 -23.14 -6.87 -3.99
N THR A 328 -22.46 -7.62 -4.87
CA THR A 328 -23.03 -8.14 -6.12
C THR A 328 -22.99 -9.68 -6.15
N LEU A 329 -21.81 -10.26 -6.36
CA LEU A 329 -21.57 -11.70 -6.44
C LEU A 329 -21.93 -12.40 -5.12
N LEU A 330 -21.42 -11.91 -4.00
CA LEU A 330 -21.58 -12.58 -2.71
C LEU A 330 -23.05 -12.65 -2.23
N PRO A 331 -23.85 -11.56 -2.24
CA PRO A 331 -25.26 -11.63 -1.86
C PRO A 331 -26.10 -12.43 -2.88
N ALA A 332 -25.67 -12.52 -4.14
CA ALA A 332 -26.28 -13.41 -5.12
C ALA A 332 -26.04 -14.89 -4.77
N ILE A 333 -24.81 -15.29 -4.45
CA ILE A 333 -24.49 -16.67 -4.02
C ILE A 333 -25.23 -17.03 -2.73
N LEU A 334 -25.23 -16.14 -1.72
CA LEU A 334 -26.01 -16.31 -0.49
C LEU A 334 -27.52 -16.44 -0.77
N GLY A 335 -28.02 -15.72 -1.77
CA GLY A 335 -29.40 -15.84 -2.28
C GLY A 335 -29.72 -17.15 -3.01
N VAL A 336 -28.71 -17.88 -3.50
CA VAL A 336 -28.86 -19.23 -4.07
C VAL A 336 -28.74 -20.30 -2.98
N LEU A 337 -27.77 -20.17 -2.08
CA LEU A 337 -27.50 -21.14 -1.01
C LEU A 337 -28.58 -21.13 0.09
N GLY A 338 -29.07 -19.95 0.48
CA GLY A 338 -30.01 -19.82 1.60
C GLY A 338 -29.43 -20.39 2.90
N THR A 339 -30.20 -21.26 3.57
CA THR A 339 -29.75 -21.96 4.78
C THR A 339 -28.61 -22.97 4.53
N ASN A 340 -28.30 -23.31 3.27
CA ASN A 340 -27.26 -24.30 2.95
C ASN A 340 -25.82 -23.76 3.12
N VAL A 341 -25.66 -22.48 3.43
CA VAL A 341 -24.37 -21.88 3.86
C VAL A 341 -23.78 -22.63 5.07
N ASP A 342 -24.63 -23.19 5.92
CA ASP A 342 -24.24 -23.96 7.11
C ASP A 342 -24.31 -25.49 6.93
N ALA A 343 -24.60 -26.00 5.72
CA ALA A 343 -24.84 -27.42 5.47
C ALA A 343 -23.60 -28.32 5.63
N LEU A 344 -22.40 -27.79 5.36
CA LEU A 344 -21.11 -28.49 5.55
C LEU A 344 -20.39 -28.00 6.81
N GLY A 345 -21.08 -28.02 7.94
CA GLY A 345 -20.54 -27.66 9.26
C GLY A 345 -19.64 -28.72 9.89
N VAL A 346 -19.01 -28.40 11.03
CA VAL A 346 -18.22 -29.37 11.83
C VAL A 346 -19.00 -30.66 12.13
N ARG A 347 -20.29 -30.57 12.45
CA ARG A 347 -21.15 -31.74 12.69
C ARG A 347 -21.29 -32.68 11.49
N THR A 348 -20.91 -32.28 10.28
CA THR A 348 -20.89 -33.17 9.11
C THR A 348 -19.82 -34.26 9.24
N LEU A 349 -18.74 -34.05 10.01
CA LEU A 349 -17.75 -35.10 10.27
C LEU A 349 -18.34 -36.29 11.06
N TYR A 350 -19.41 -36.09 11.84
CA TYR A 350 -20.14 -37.18 12.50
C TYR A 350 -20.90 -38.11 11.53
N ARG A 351 -20.98 -37.78 10.22
CA ARG A 351 -21.46 -38.71 9.19
C ARG A 351 -20.41 -39.74 8.76
N ILE A 352 -19.13 -39.53 9.09
CA ILE A 352 -18.05 -40.47 8.80
C ILE A 352 -17.96 -41.46 9.98
N PRO A 353 -18.30 -42.76 9.80
CA PRO A 353 -18.45 -43.69 10.93
C PRO A 353 -17.19 -43.77 11.81
N PHE A 354 -16.01 -43.91 11.18
CA PHE A 354 -14.74 -44.02 11.90
C PHE A 354 -14.42 -42.81 12.79
N LEU A 355 -14.81 -41.58 12.38
CA LEU A 355 -14.61 -40.37 13.18
C LEU A 355 -15.67 -40.16 14.27
N ARG A 356 -16.86 -40.74 14.10
CA ARG A 356 -17.94 -40.76 15.09
C ARG A 356 -17.68 -41.79 16.18
N ASP A 357 -17.10 -42.93 15.83
CA ASP A 357 -17.00 -44.11 16.72
C ASP A 357 -15.66 -44.15 17.50
N TRP A 358 -14.67 -43.32 17.14
CA TRP A 358 -13.43 -43.12 17.89
C TRP A 358 -13.59 -42.01 18.95
N GLU A 359 -13.42 -42.33 20.23
CA GLU A 359 -13.68 -41.40 21.36
C GLU A 359 -12.90 -40.08 21.27
N PHE A 360 -11.65 -40.13 20.81
CA PHE A 360 -10.78 -38.95 20.74
C PHE A 360 -11.29 -37.93 19.72
N SER A 361 -11.65 -38.38 18.50
CA SER A 361 -12.30 -37.51 17.51
C SER A 361 -13.71 -37.11 17.95
N ASN A 362 -14.46 -37.98 18.64
CA ASN A 362 -15.78 -37.64 19.19
C ASN A 362 -15.69 -36.43 20.15
N ARG A 363 -14.69 -36.43 21.05
CA ARG A 363 -14.40 -35.34 22.00
C ARG A 363 -13.92 -34.07 21.31
N ILE A 364 -13.06 -34.19 20.29
CA ILE A 364 -12.56 -33.04 19.51
C ILE A 364 -13.67 -32.42 18.66
N ILE A 365 -14.41 -33.20 17.88
CA ILE A 365 -15.51 -32.72 17.02
C ILE A 365 -16.62 -32.10 17.88
N GLY A 366 -16.88 -32.64 19.08
CA GLY A 366 -17.84 -32.06 20.03
C GLY A 366 -17.42 -30.68 20.51
N TRP A 367 -16.19 -30.56 20.99
CA TRP A 367 -15.59 -29.28 21.41
C TRP A 367 -15.56 -28.26 20.27
N PHE A 368 -15.16 -28.67 19.06
CA PHE A 368 -15.17 -27.80 17.88
C PHE A 368 -16.59 -27.36 17.51
N ALA A 369 -17.56 -28.28 17.51
CA ALA A 369 -18.95 -27.96 17.15
C ALA A 369 -19.59 -26.98 18.15
N GLU A 370 -19.38 -27.17 19.46
CA GLU A 370 -19.87 -26.23 20.47
C GLU A 370 -19.18 -24.85 20.37
N LYS A 371 -17.87 -24.84 20.12
CA LYS A 371 -17.06 -23.60 20.07
C LYS A 371 -17.25 -22.80 18.76
N THR A 372 -17.62 -23.44 17.65
CA THR A 372 -17.73 -22.80 16.33
C THR A 372 -19.18 -22.65 15.81
N GLN A 373 -20.08 -23.60 16.07
CA GLN A 373 -21.41 -23.64 15.45
C GLN A 373 -22.56 -23.07 16.30
N LYS A 374 -22.31 -22.65 17.54
CA LYS A 374 -23.32 -21.87 18.31
C LYS A 374 -23.38 -20.44 17.77
N THR A 375 -24.36 -20.16 16.91
CA THR A 375 -24.76 -18.79 16.53
C THR A 375 -25.41 -18.13 17.74
N LYS A 376 -24.59 -17.49 18.58
CA LYS A 376 -25.02 -16.89 19.85
C LYS A 376 -26.00 -15.75 19.63
N THR A 377 -26.97 -15.61 20.54
CA THR A 377 -27.86 -14.44 20.56
C THR A 377 -27.08 -13.18 20.98
N ARG A 378 -27.62 -11.99 20.69
CA ARG A 378 -26.97 -10.71 21.07
C ARG A 378 -26.71 -10.65 22.58
N GLU A 379 -27.63 -11.17 23.39
CA GLU A 379 -27.54 -11.28 24.86
C GLU A 379 -26.43 -12.25 25.30
N GLU A 380 -26.31 -13.43 24.67
CA GLU A 380 -25.22 -14.39 24.96
C GLU A 380 -23.82 -13.85 24.56
N VAL A 381 -23.75 -12.95 23.58
CA VAL A 381 -22.52 -12.26 23.17
C VAL A 381 -22.16 -11.15 24.16
N GLU A 382 -23.15 -10.37 24.60
CA GLU A 382 -23.01 -9.30 25.58
C GLU A 382 -22.60 -9.82 26.97
N ALA A 383 -23.13 -10.97 27.40
CA ALA A 383 -22.67 -11.68 28.61
C ALA A 383 -21.27 -12.32 28.49
N GLY A 384 -20.68 -12.31 27.29
CA GLY A 384 -19.41 -12.93 26.96
C GLY A 384 -18.16 -12.16 27.42
N PHE A 385 -17.00 -12.67 27.02
CA PHE A 385 -15.69 -12.06 27.31
C PHE A 385 -15.63 -10.57 26.91
N TRP A 386 -16.08 -10.26 25.69
CA TRP A 386 -16.03 -8.91 25.13
C TRP A 386 -16.82 -7.88 25.95
N GLY A 387 -18.08 -8.19 26.31
CA GLY A 387 -18.88 -7.29 27.15
C GLY A 387 -18.29 -7.09 28.55
N LYS A 388 -17.69 -8.13 29.13
CA LYS A 388 -16.99 -8.05 30.43
C LYS A 388 -15.73 -7.18 30.35
N LEU A 389 -14.90 -7.36 29.33
CA LEU A 389 -13.69 -6.56 29.10
C LEU A 389 -14.04 -5.07 28.90
N VAL A 390 -15.03 -4.77 28.06
CA VAL A 390 -15.46 -3.40 27.78
C VAL A 390 -16.07 -2.74 29.02
N ASN A 391 -16.86 -3.46 29.82
CA ASN A 391 -17.34 -2.97 31.11
C ASN A 391 -16.19 -2.64 32.08
N PHE A 392 -15.17 -3.50 32.18
CA PHE A 392 -14.00 -3.29 33.04
C PHE A 392 -13.19 -2.04 32.63
N VAL A 393 -13.00 -1.85 31.31
CA VAL A 393 -12.35 -0.65 30.76
C VAL A 393 -13.19 0.61 31.04
N MET A 394 -14.50 0.58 30.80
CA MET A 394 -15.41 1.70 31.06
C MET A 394 -15.56 2.06 32.55
N GLN A 395 -15.19 1.18 33.48
CA GLN A 395 -15.14 1.49 34.92
C GLN A 395 -13.90 2.31 35.33
N ARG A 396 -12.81 2.23 34.56
CA ARG A 396 -11.54 2.94 34.86
C ARG A 396 -10.89 3.53 33.59
N PRO A 397 -11.59 4.37 32.80
CA PRO A 397 -11.14 4.76 31.47
C PRO A 397 -9.76 5.47 31.46
N LEU A 398 -9.48 6.34 32.45
CA LEU A 398 -8.18 7.00 32.56
C LEU A 398 -7.02 6.04 32.85
N ALA A 399 -7.27 4.93 33.57
CA ALA A 399 -6.25 3.94 33.91
C ALA A 399 -5.80 3.10 32.71
N PHE A 400 -6.58 3.08 31.62
CA PHE A 400 -6.19 2.48 30.34
C PHE A 400 -5.72 3.55 29.34
N ALA A 401 -6.47 4.65 29.21
CA ALA A 401 -6.15 5.70 28.23
C ALA A 401 -4.78 6.34 28.46
N ILE A 402 -4.42 6.68 29.71
CA ILE A 402 -3.15 7.39 29.99
C ILE A 402 -1.93 6.48 29.70
N PRO A 403 -1.82 5.25 30.23
CA PRO A 403 -0.67 4.39 29.93
C PRO A 403 -0.57 4.01 28.44
N ILE A 404 -1.70 3.82 27.76
CA ILE A 404 -1.71 3.52 26.31
C ILE A 404 -1.20 4.71 25.51
N VAL A 405 -1.72 5.92 25.74
CA VAL A 405 -1.28 7.12 25.01
C VAL A 405 0.19 7.42 25.29
N VAL A 406 0.65 7.29 26.54
CA VAL A 406 2.08 7.43 26.88
C VAL A 406 2.92 6.38 26.17
N GLY A 407 2.54 5.10 26.21
CA GLY A 407 3.26 4.02 25.53
C GLY A 407 3.33 4.22 24.01
N MET A 408 2.24 4.65 23.38
CA MET A 408 2.20 4.95 21.95
C MET A 408 3.02 6.18 21.57
N ILE A 409 3.10 7.20 22.44
CA ILE A 409 4.00 8.35 22.27
C ILE A 409 5.47 7.93 22.44
N LEU A 410 5.80 7.04 23.38
CA LEU A 410 7.15 6.49 23.49
C LEU A 410 7.55 5.71 22.22
N LEU A 411 6.62 4.96 21.63
CA LEU A 411 6.80 4.28 20.34
C LEU A 411 6.95 5.25 19.15
N ILE A 412 6.57 6.52 19.27
CA ILE A 412 6.81 7.55 18.24
C ILE A 412 8.25 8.07 18.27
N ILE A 413 8.94 8.06 19.42
CA ILE A 413 10.26 8.68 19.59
C ILE A 413 11.32 8.24 18.54
N PRO A 414 11.44 6.95 18.16
CA PRO A 414 12.40 6.52 17.15
C PRO A 414 12.20 7.17 15.76
N LEU A 415 11.00 7.66 15.45
CA LEU A 415 10.70 8.33 14.18
C LEU A 415 11.56 9.59 13.97
N GLY A 416 12.07 10.21 15.04
CA GLY A 416 13.03 11.32 14.94
C GLY A 416 14.40 10.95 14.38
N LYS A 417 14.70 9.65 14.20
CA LYS A 417 15.93 9.14 13.55
C LYS A 417 15.74 8.80 12.06
N LEU A 418 14.53 8.98 11.50
CA LEU A 418 14.20 8.52 10.15
C LEU A 418 15.13 9.15 9.10
N THR A 419 15.86 8.31 8.37
CA THR A 419 16.73 8.70 7.26
C THR A 419 16.14 8.25 5.92
N PHE A 420 16.36 9.05 4.88
CA PHE A 420 15.89 8.79 3.52
C PHE A 420 17.06 8.42 2.59
N GLY A 421 16.79 7.57 1.61
CA GLY A 421 17.75 7.20 0.56
C GLY A 421 17.06 6.61 -0.67
N GLY A 422 17.82 6.46 -1.76
CA GLY A 422 17.40 5.73 -2.95
C GLY A 422 17.59 4.21 -2.85
N MET A 423 17.59 3.56 -4.01
CA MET A 423 17.73 2.11 -4.13
C MET A 423 19.21 1.70 -4.09
N SER A 424 19.50 0.53 -3.52
CA SER A 424 20.83 -0.08 -3.59
C SER A 424 20.75 -1.60 -3.48
N GLU A 425 21.87 -2.28 -3.75
CA GLU A 425 22.06 -3.72 -3.54
C GLU A 425 21.65 -4.19 -2.12
N LYS A 426 21.78 -3.32 -1.11
CA LYS A 426 21.40 -3.58 0.30
C LYS A 426 19.90 -3.74 0.53
N TYR A 427 19.08 -3.53 -0.51
CA TYR A 427 17.65 -3.83 -0.50
C TYR A 427 17.37 -5.33 -0.66
N LEU A 428 18.38 -6.12 -1.06
CA LEU A 428 18.41 -7.58 -1.05
C LEU A 428 19.05 -8.13 0.26
N PRO A 429 18.81 -9.40 0.61
CA PRO A 429 19.46 -10.04 1.77
C PRO A 429 20.98 -10.10 1.61
N PRO A 430 21.77 -10.05 2.70
CA PRO A 430 23.24 -10.04 2.66
C PRO A 430 23.87 -11.33 2.09
N ASP A 431 23.11 -12.41 1.99
CA ASP A 431 23.48 -13.71 1.38
C ASP A 431 22.98 -13.88 -0.07
N ASN A 432 22.41 -12.82 -0.68
CA ASN A 432 21.99 -12.85 -2.08
C ASN A 432 23.20 -12.77 -3.03
N THR A 433 23.26 -13.66 -4.03
CA THR A 433 24.39 -13.79 -4.96
C THR A 433 24.68 -12.54 -5.79
N ALA A 434 23.65 -11.88 -6.35
CA ALA A 434 23.83 -10.66 -7.14
C ALA A 434 24.32 -9.49 -6.27
N ARG A 435 23.83 -9.41 -5.02
CA ARG A 435 24.34 -8.46 -4.03
C ARG A 435 25.79 -8.75 -3.66
N MET A 436 26.14 -10.01 -3.36
CA MET A 436 27.50 -10.39 -3.00
C MET A 436 28.48 -10.09 -4.14
N ALA A 437 28.11 -10.38 -5.39
CA ALA A 437 28.89 -10.02 -6.58
C ALA A 437 29.10 -8.50 -6.71
N GLN A 438 28.08 -7.70 -6.40
CA GLN A 438 28.19 -6.24 -6.40
C GLN A 438 29.08 -5.70 -5.26
N GLU A 439 28.91 -6.21 -4.02
CA GLU A 439 29.71 -5.79 -2.87
C GLU A 439 31.19 -6.23 -3.03
N HIS A 440 31.46 -7.40 -3.63
CA HIS A 440 32.79 -7.91 -3.95
C HIS A 440 33.46 -7.16 -5.11
N PHE A 441 32.70 -6.78 -6.16
CA PHE A 441 33.19 -5.88 -7.21
C PHE A 441 33.60 -4.51 -6.63
N ASP A 442 32.78 -3.94 -5.76
CA ASP A 442 33.07 -2.64 -5.14
C ASP A 442 34.26 -2.70 -4.15
N GLU A 443 34.59 -3.88 -3.62
CA GLU A 443 35.77 -4.14 -2.78
C GLU A 443 37.06 -4.30 -3.61
N ILE A 444 37.04 -5.09 -4.69
CA ILE A 444 38.23 -5.33 -5.53
C ILE A 444 38.53 -4.13 -6.45
N PHE A 445 37.50 -3.47 -6.98
CA PHE A 445 37.61 -2.42 -8.01
C PHE A 445 37.08 -1.05 -7.53
N PRO A 446 37.59 -0.51 -6.40
CA PRO A 446 37.11 0.74 -5.84
C PRO A 446 37.28 1.91 -6.81
N GLY A 447 36.26 2.75 -6.92
CA GLY A 447 36.26 3.94 -7.77
C GLY A 447 35.74 3.74 -9.20
N PHE A 448 35.47 2.51 -9.65
CA PHE A 448 34.71 2.31 -10.89
C PHE A 448 33.23 2.67 -10.71
N ARG A 449 32.59 2.17 -9.63
CA ARG A 449 31.23 2.55 -9.25
C ARG A 449 31.21 3.99 -8.71
N THR A 450 30.89 4.95 -9.58
CA THR A 450 30.85 6.39 -9.23
C THR A 450 29.48 7.01 -9.49
N GLU A 451 28.79 7.38 -8.41
CA GLU A 451 27.56 8.19 -8.46
C GLU A 451 27.91 9.67 -8.66
N LYS A 452 28.23 10.03 -9.89
CA LYS A 452 28.61 11.39 -10.26
C LYS A 452 27.39 12.33 -10.25
N LEU A 453 27.62 13.57 -9.82
CA LEU A 453 26.72 14.68 -10.14
C LEU A 453 27.11 15.25 -11.51
N THR A 454 26.11 15.58 -12.32
CA THR A 454 26.29 16.15 -13.65
C THR A 454 25.87 17.62 -13.69
N LEU A 455 26.59 18.43 -14.47
CA LEU A 455 26.22 19.78 -14.85
C LEU A 455 25.97 19.80 -16.35
N VAL A 456 24.70 19.89 -16.73
CA VAL A 456 24.25 19.94 -18.12
C VAL A 456 24.09 21.41 -18.50
N ILE A 457 25.04 21.89 -19.31
CA ILE A 457 25.17 23.28 -19.74
C ILE A 457 24.49 23.42 -21.09
N LYS A 458 23.30 24.03 -21.14
CA LYS A 458 22.58 24.29 -22.39
C LYS A 458 22.57 25.77 -22.77
N SER A 459 22.74 26.02 -24.07
CA SER A 459 22.58 27.33 -24.71
C SER A 459 21.11 27.76 -24.76
N THR A 460 20.78 28.95 -24.25
CA THR A 460 19.40 29.50 -24.30
C THR A 460 19.10 30.23 -25.61
N ALA A 461 19.96 30.06 -26.62
CA ALA A 461 19.83 30.63 -27.95
C ALA A 461 20.25 29.62 -29.05
N ASP A 462 20.31 28.33 -28.69
CA ASP A 462 20.66 27.19 -29.55
C ASP A 462 21.97 27.40 -30.35
N LYS A 463 22.95 28.06 -29.72
CA LYS A 463 24.32 28.27 -30.24
C LYS A 463 25.31 27.34 -29.56
N PRO A 464 26.37 26.88 -30.27
CA PRO A 464 27.45 26.08 -29.68
C PRO A 464 27.98 26.64 -28.35
N VAL A 465 28.08 25.77 -27.34
CA VAL A 465 28.66 26.10 -26.02
C VAL A 465 30.18 25.97 -26.12
N THR A 466 30.85 27.12 -26.10
CA THR A 466 32.31 27.22 -26.28
C THR A 466 33.07 26.66 -25.08
N ASP A 467 34.28 26.14 -25.31
CA ASP A 467 35.11 25.59 -24.22
C ASP A 467 35.47 26.65 -23.16
N GLN A 468 35.51 27.93 -23.52
CA GLN A 468 35.67 29.02 -22.55
C GLN A 468 34.45 29.14 -21.60
N GLN A 469 33.23 28.90 -22.08
CA GLN A 469 32.04 28.85 -21.24
C GLN A 469 32.00 27.60 -20.35
N VAL A 470 32.44 26.45 -20.88
CA VAL A 470 32.61 25.22 -20.09
C VAL A 470 33.65 25.45 -18.99
N ALA A 471 34.81 26.03 -19.31
CA ALA A 471 35.87 26.33 -18.34
C ALA A 471 35.44 27.34 -17.25
N ASP A 472 34.67 28.38 -17.60
CA ASP A 472 34.10 29.33 -16.64
C ASP A 472 33.16 28.61 -15.64
N ILE A 473 32.28 27.74 -16.14
CA ILE A 473 31.38 26.93 -15.28
C ILE A 473 32.16 25.90 -14.45
N ARG A 474 33.20 25.28 -15.04
CA ARG A 474 34.12 24.34 -14.36
C ARG A 474 34.83 25.02 -13.18
N ASN A 475 35.37 26.23 -13.39
CA ASN A 475 36.02 27.04 -12.36
C ASN A 475 35.05 27.41 -11.22
N ARG A 476 33.80 27.77 -11.56
CA ARG A 476 32.74 28.03 -10.57
C ARG A 476 32.41 26.77 -9.77
N ALA A 477 32.29 25.61 -10.42
CA ALA A 477 32.03 24.32 -9.76
C ALA A 477 33.18 23.87 -8.85
N MET A 478 34.45 24.11 -9.24
CA MET A 478 35.63 23.83 -8.42
C MET A 478 35.74 24.69 -7.15
N SER A 479 35.04 25.83 -7.07
CA SER A 479 34.96 26.62 -5.83
C SER A 479 34.15 25.94 -4.71
N ILE A 480 33.39 24.87 -5.02
CA ILE A 480 32.61 24.10 -4.06
C ILE A 480 33.43 22.87 -3.64
N SER A 481 33.78 22.77 -2.37
CA SER A 481 34.53 21.63 -1.82
C SER A 481 33.67 20.37 -1.63
N GLY A 482 34.31 19.20 -1.55
CA GLY A 482 33.66 17.91 -1.27
C GLY A 482 33.35 17.04 -2.51
N PHE A 483 33.87 17.43 -3.67
CA PHE A 483 33.95 16.56 -4.86
C PHE A 483 35.29 15.82 -4.89
N VAL A 484 35.32 14.67 -5.56
CA VAL A 484 36.54 13.88 -5.75
C VAL A 484 37.54 14.68 -6.60
N VAL A 485 38.82 14.58 -6.22
CA VAL A 485 39.96 15.10 -6.97
C VAL A 485 40.70 13.88 -7.53
N PRO A 486 40.58 13.55 -8.83
CA PRO A 486 41.29 12.40 -9.40
C PRO A 486 42.80 12.62 -9.34
N ASP A 487 43.54 11.62 -8.90
CA ASP A 487 45.02 11.61 -8.86
C ASP A 487 45.65 12.84 -8.17
N ASP A 488 44.94 13.40 -7.18
CA ASP A 488 45.24 14.68 -6.50
C ASP A 488 45.41 15.91 -7.46
N ASN A 489 44.95 15.82 -8.71
CA ASN A 489 44.98 16.89 -9.69
C ASN A 489 43.62 17.63 -9.83
N PRO A 490 43.52 18.92 -9.43
CA PRO A 490 42.32 19.73 -9.64
C PRO A 490 41.92 19.88 -11.11
N ASP A 491 42.87 19.90 -12.05
CA ASP A 491 42.56 20.05 -13.48
C ASP A 491 41.86 18.83 -14.08
N ASP A 492 41.84 17.69 -13.36
CA ASP A 492 41.12 16.47 -13.71
C ASP A 492 39.71 16.37 -13.07
N MET A 493 39.32 17.31 -12.20
CA MET A 493 37.94 17.43 -11.70
C MET A 493 36.97 17.85 -12.81
N TRP A 494 35.68 17.49 -12.73
CA TRP A 494 34.66 17.98 -13.66
C TRP A 494 35.04 17.81 -15.14
N LYS A 495 35.37 16.58 -15.54
CA LYS A 495 35.63 16.22 -16.95
C LYS A 495 34.32 16.21 -17.74
N GLU A 496 34.43 16.38 -19.06
CA GLU A 496 33.31 16.21 -19.97
C GLU A 496 32.87 14.73 -20.02
N ARG A 497 31.56 14.47 -20.05
CA ARG A 497 30.99 13.13 -20.24
C ARG A 497 31.46 12.58 -21.60
N PRO A 498 31.88 11.30 -21.71
CA PRO A 498 32.24 10.74 -23.02
C PRO A 498 31.02 10.59 -23.93
N TYR A 499 31.18 10.84 -25.23
CA TYR A 499 30.14 10.57 -26.22
C TYR A 499 30.03 9.07 -26.51
N LEU A 500 28.86 8.50 -26.26
CA LEU A 500 28.55 7.07 -26.41
C LEU A 500 27.77 6.78 -27.72
N PRO A 501 27.64 5.50 -28.12
CA PRO A 501 26.83 5.13 -29.28
C PRO A 501 25.37 5.61 -29.16
N GLY A 502 24.86 6.26 -30.20
CA GLY A 502 23.52 6.87 -30.22
C GLY A 502 23.47 8.36 -29.83
N ALA A 503 24.57 8.94 -29.34
CA ALA A 503 24.69 10.37 -29.05
C ALA A 503 24.32 11.26 -30.25
N SER A 504 23.44 12.26 -30.06
CA SER A 504 23.12 13.25 -31.10
C SER A 504 24.25 14.25 -31.34
N LYS A 505 25.09 14.52 -30.33
CA LYS A 505 26.22 15.45 -30.38
C LYS A 505 25.84 16.90 -30.76
N ASP A 506 24.73 17.39 -30.21
CA ASP A 506 24.35 18.79 -30.32
C ASP A 506 25.31 19.71 -29.54
N ASP A 507 26.14 20.46 -30.27
CA ASP A 507 27.07 21.46 -29.72
C ASP A 507 26.37 22.52 -28.83
N SER A 508 25.04 22.71 -28.93
CA SER A 508 24.28 23.63 -28.06
C SER A 508 24.24 23.19 -26.60
N THR A 509 24.65 21.95 -26.29
CA THR A 509 24.67 21.39 -24.94
C THR A 509 26.00 20.70 -24.64
N ARG A 510 26.59 20.96 -23.47
CA ARG A 510 27.80 20.28 -22.98
C ARG A 510 27.58 19.74 -21.56
N VAL A 511 28.09 18.56 -21.24
CA VAL A 511 27.92 17.92 -19.92
C VAL A 511 29.25 17.68 -19.25
N ILE A 512 29.44 18.22 -18.04
CA ILE A 512 30.59 17.93 -17.18
C ILE A 512 30.16 17.22 -15.89
N GLU A 513 30.98 16.32 -15.36
CA GLU A 513 30.60 15.42 -14.27
C GLU A 513 31.72 15.20 -13.23
N ASN A 514 31.34 15.05 -11.96
CA ASN A 514 32.27 14.66 -10.89
C ASN A 514 31.58 13.92 -9.74
N GLY A 515 32.30 13.01 -9.08
CA GLY A 515 31.85 12.28 -7.89
C GLY A 515 31.89 13.12 -6.62
N LEU A 516 31.08 12.75 -5.63
CA LEU A 516 31.14 13.29 -4.26
C LEU A 516 32.09 12.46 -3.41
N VAL A 517 32.85 13.10 -2.51
CA VAL A 517 33.65 12.40 -1.49
C VAL A 517 32.76 11.76 -0.42
N ASN A 518 31.61 12.36 -0.13
CA ASN A 518 30.62 11.87 0.82
C ASN A 518 29.21 12.02 0.22
N ARG A 519 28.50 10.91 0.01
CA ARG A 519 27.12 10.92 -0.51
C ARG A 519 26.15 11.68 0.41
N ASN A 520 26.40 11.70 1.72
CA ASN A 520 25.54 12.40 2.68
C ASN A 520 25.55 13.93 2.48
N ASP A 521 26.61 14.48 1.89
CA ASP A 521 26.70 15.91 1.56
C ASP A 521 25.81 16.31 0.36
N ALA A 522 25.27 15.34 -0.41
CA ALA A 522 24.65 15.57 -1.72
C ALA A 522 23.62 16.71 -1.73
N ALA A 523 22.68 16.72 -0.79
CA ALA A 523 21.67 17.77 -0.67
C ALA A 523 22.27 19.20 -0.57
N GLN A 524 23.38 19.34 0.16
CA GLN A 524 24.09 20.61 0.28
C GLN A 524 24.86 20.96 -1.00
N LYS A 525 25.55 19.99 -1.61
CA LYS A 525 26.36 20.24 -2.82
C LYS A 525 25.48 20.51 -4.04
N ILE A 526 24.38 19.78 -4.23
CA ILE A 526 23.37 20.04 -5.27
C ILE A 526 22.82 21.47 -5.11
N LYS A 527 22.46 21.88 -3.89
CA LYS A 527 22.00 23.25 -3.62
C LYS A 527 23.08 24.30 -3.94
N ALA A 528 24.34 24.02 -3.63
CA ALA A 528 25.47 24.89 -3.98
C ALA A 528 25.65 25.02 -5.50
N LEU A 529 25.67 23.89 -6.23
CA LEU A 529 25.75 23.85 -7.69
C LEU A 529 24.60 24.62 -8.36
N ARG A 530 23.36 24.44 -7.87
CA ARG A 530 22.16 25.18 -8.32
C ARG A 530 22.18 26.68 -7.99
N SER A 531 23.02 27.10 -7.04
CA SER A 531 23.22 28.50 -6.68
C SER A 531 24.36 29.20 -7.44
N LEU A 532 25.09 28.47 -8.30
CA LEU A 532 26.11 29.07 -9.16
C LEU A 532 25.45 30.04 -10.13
N SER A 533 26.04 31.23 -10.26
CA SER A 533 25.63 32.17 -11.31
C SER A 533 26.00 31.59 -12.67
N THR A 534 25.05 31.53 -13.61
CA THR A 534 25.32 31.11 -14.99
C THR A 534 25.81 32.28 -15.85
N PRO A 535 26.68 32.05 -16.84
CA PRO A 535 26.99 33.04 -17.86
C PRO A 535 25.75 33.43 -18.68
N LYS A 536 25.69 34.67 -19.17
CA LYS A 536 24.55 35.15 -19.97
C LYS A 536 24.36 34.28 -21.22
N GLY A 537 23.14 33.81 -21.43
CA GLY A 537 22.78 32.93 -22.55
C GLY A 537 22.96 31.43 -22.27
N LEU A 538 23.26 31.03 -21.02
CA LEU A 538 23.35 29.62 -20.61
C LEU A 538 22.41 29.30 -19.46
N SER A 539 21.76 28.14 -19.55
CA SER A 539 21.11 27.44 -18.44
C SER A 539 21.98 26.25 -18.00
N VAL A 540 22.06 26.00 -16.69
CA VAL A 540 22.77 24.84 -16.13
C VAL A 540 21.79 24.02 -15.31
N LEU A 541 21.66 22.73 -15.66
CA LEU A 541 20.82 21.77 -14.96
C LEU A 541 21.71 20.82 -14.15
N VAL A 542 21.35 20.55 -12.89
CA VAL A 542 22.11 19.65 -12.00
C VAL A 542 21.42 18.28 -11.94
N GLY A 543 22.11 17.26 -12.44
CA GLY A 543 21.61 15.88 -12.57
C GLY A 543 22.55 14.82 -11.97
N GLY A 544 22.36 13.57 -12.40
CA GLY A 544 22.99 12.38 -11.83
C GLY A 544 22.18 11.77 -10.67
N THR A 545 22.45 10.50 -10.33
CA THR A 545 21.65 9.71 -9.38
C THR A 545 21.42 10.40 -8.02
N PRO A 546 22.43 11.03 -7.38
CA PRO A 546 22.20 11.74 -6.12
C PRO A 546 21.27 12.95 -6.27
N ALA A 547 21.18 13.58 -7.45
CA ALA A 547 20.24 14.67 -7.70
C ALA A 547 18.81 14.17 -7.94
N LEU A 548 18.65 13.06 -8.68
CA LEU A 548 17.36 12.39 -8.89
C LEU A 548 16.71 11.97 -7.57
N GLU A 549 17.51 11.39 -6.66
CA GLU A 549 17.06 11.03 -5.31
C GLU A 549 16.66 12.24 -4.46
N GLN A 550 17.53 13.25 -4.39
CA GLN A 550 17.30 14.42 -3.54
C GLN A 550 16.14 15.29 -4.04
N ASP A 551 15.89 15.35 -5.36
CA ASP A 551 14.70 16.00 -5.91
C ASP A 551 13.42 15.23 -5.55
N SER A 552 13.42 13.91 -5.70
CA SER A 552 12.27 13.08 -5.31
C SER A 552 11.95 13.20 -3.82
N ILE A 553 12.98 13.21 -2.96
CA ILE A 553 12.86 13.46 -1.52
C ILE A 553 12.36 14.89 -1.24
N HIS A 554 12.86 15.90 -1.95
CA HIS A 554 12.44 17.28 -1.75
C HIS A 554 10.96 17.49 -2.12
N THR A 555 10.52 17.03 -3.30
CA THR A 555 9.12 17.17 -3.71
C THR A 555 8.18 16.37 -2.82
N MET A 556 8.60 15.21 -2.29
CA MET A 556 7.85 14.49 -1.26
C MET A 556 7.66 15.28 0.04
N ILE A 557 8.71 15.98 0.51
CA ILE A 557 8.64 16.79 1.73
C ILE A 557 7.81 18.07 1.50
N ASP A 558 7.89 18.69 0.32
CA ASP A 558 7.07 19.85 -0.08
C ASP A 558 5.58 19.50 -0.21
N ARG A 559 5.26 18.38 -0.86
CA ARG A 559 3.88 17.95 -1.13
C ARG A 559 3.25 17.13 -0.01
N GLY A 560 4.05 16.54 0.89
CA GLY A 560 3.59 15.78 2.05
C GLY A 560 2.57 16.50 2.93
N PRO A 561 2.76 17.79 3.30
CA PRO A 561 1.76 18.57 4.02
C PRO A 561 0.41 18.69 3.29
N LEU A 562 0.43 18.87 1.96
CA LEU A 562 -0.79 18.95 1.16
C LEU A 562 -1.50 17.59 1.06
N MET A 563 -0.75 16.50 0.86
CA MET A 563 -1.25 15.13 0.96
C MET A 563 -1.95 14.91 2.32
N LEU A 564 -1.29 15.26 3.43
CA LEU A 564 -1.85 15.10 4.78
C LEU A 564 -3.11 15.95 5.01
N VAL A 565 -3.15 17.20 4.53
CA VAL A 565 -4.35 18.05 4.62
C VAL A 565 -5.52 17.44 3.85
N ILE A 566 -5.29 16.91 2.64
CA ILE A 566 -6.32 16.25 1.83
C ILE A 566 -6.78 14.95 2.50
N LEU A 567 -5.85 14.11 2.96
CA LEU A 567 -6.10 12.87 3.70
C LEU A 567 -7.00 13.13 4.91
N LEU A 568 -6.55 13.99 5.83
CA LEU A 568 -7.28 14.35 7.05
C LEU A 568 -8.66 14.93 6.75
N THR A 569 -8.76 15.86 5.80
CA THR A 569 -10.02 16.56 5.50
C THR A 569 -11.04 15.63 4.86
N THR A 570 -10.63 14.83 3.86
CA THR A 570 -11.53 13.92 3.15
C THR A 570 -12.03 12.80 4.05
N THR A 571 -11.17 12.12 4.82
CA THR A 571 -11.63 11.06 5.72
C THR A 571 -12.47 11.60 6.86
N THR A 572 -12.12 12.76 7.44
CA THR A 572 -12.96 13.41 8.48
C THR A 572 -14.36 13.76 7.95
N LEU A 573 -14.45 14.28 6.72
CA LEU A 573 -15.71 14.61 6.06
C LEU A 573 -16.56 13.35 5.78
N LEU A 574 -15.93 12.28 5.29
CA LEU A 574 -16.59 11.00 5.02
C LEU A 574 -17.08 10.32 6.30
N MET A 575 -16.27 10.30 7.37
CA MET A 575 -16.68 9.78 8.68
C MET A 575 -17.79 10.63 9.31
N PHE A 576 -17.77 11.96 9.12
CA PHE A 576 -18.89 12.82 9.52
C PHE A 576 -20.19 12.40 8.79
N LEU A 577 -20.14 12.19 7.47
CA LEU A 577 -21.30 11.74 6.68
C LEU A 577 -21.79 10.33 7.09
N ALA A 578 -20.88 9.45 7.51
CA ALA A 578 -21.20 8.10 7.98
C ALA A 578 -21.88 8.08 9.36
N PHE A 579 -21.44 8.91 10.32
CA PHE A 579 -21.89 8.85 11.72
C PHE A 579 -22.85 9.97 12.15
N GLY A 580 -22.91 11.10 11.44
CA GLY A 580 -23.71 12.27 11.86
C GLY A 580 -23.22 12.94 13.14
N SER A 581 -21.93 12.77 13.47
CA SER A 581 -21.21 13.36 14.60
C SER A 581 -19.96 14.07 14.10
N LEU A 582 -19.58 15.19 14.72
CA LEU A 582 -18.28 15.85 14.47
C LEU A 582 -17.18 15.36 15.44
N VAL A 583 -17.58 14.88 16.62
CA VAL A 583 -16.67 14.43 17.68
C VAL A 583 -16.07 13.06 17.36
N LEU A 584 -16.85 12.15 16.76
CA LEU A 584 -16.35 10.81 16.38
C LEU A 584 -15.28 10.86 15.28
N PRO A 585 -15.44 11.58 14.15
CA PRO A 585 -14.37 11.78 13.17
C PRO A 585 -13.10 12.40 13.77
N LEU A 586 -13.24 13.40 14.64
CA LEU A 586 -12.08 14.06 15.25
C LEU A 586 -11.31 13.12 16.20
N LYS A 587 -12.01 12.33 17.04
CA LYS A 587 -11.33 11.32 17.87
C LYS A 587 -10.65 10.26 16.98
N ALA A 588 -11.31 9.85 15.89
CA ALA A 588 -10.82 8.82 14.98
C ALA A 588 -9.53 9.26 14.28
N ALA A 589 -9.47 10.52 13.85
CA ALA A 589 -8.26 11.12 13.28
C ALA A 589 -7.11 11.14 14.32
N VAL A 590 -7.38 11.53 15.56
CA VAL A 590 -6.35 11.51 16.64
C VAL A 590 -5.88 10.08 16.94
N MET A 591 -6.78 9.09 16.98
CA MET A 591 -6.41 7.69 17.19
C MET A 591 -5.61 7.14 16.01
N SER A 592 -6.03 7.40 14.77
CA SER A 592 -5.33 6.97 13.56
C SER A 592 -3.93 7.59 13.44
N ALA A 593 -3.79 8.88 13.75
CA ALA A 593 -2.49 9.55 13.81
C ALA A 593 -1.56 8.93 14.86
N LEU A 594 -2.10 8.58 16.04
CA LEU A 594 -1.37 7.89 17.09
C LEU A 594 -0.95 6.46 16.65
N THR A 595 -1.83 5.71 15.99
CA THR A 595 -1.52 4.39 15.40
C THR A 595 -0.34 4.47 14.44
N ILE A 596 -0.44 5.34 13.44
CA ILE A 596 0.55 5.44 12.37
C ILE A 596 1.86 5.99 12.93
N GLY A 597 1.82 6.97 13.83
CA GLY A 597 3.01 7.44 14.52
C GLY A 597 3.76 6.30 15.23
N SER A 598 3.06 5.48 16.04
CA SER A 598 3.67 4.33 16.71
C SER A 598 4.17 3.28 15.72
N THR A 599 3.40 2.96 14.66
CA THR A 599 3.84 2.05 13.58
C THR A 599 5.11 2.56 12.90
N MET A 600 5.15 3.83 12.51
CA MET A 600 6.28 4.45 11.84
C MET A 600 7.54 4.48 12.72
N GLY A 601 7.39 4.73 14.03
CA GLY A 601 8.49 4.62 14.99
C GLY A 601 8.96 3.18 15.21
N ILE A 602 8.05 2.19 15.30
CA ILE A 602 8.41 0.76 15.31
C ILE A 602 9.19 0.38 14.04
N LEU A 603 8.73 0.83 12.87
CA LEU A 603 9.40 0.58 11.60
C LEU A 603 10.78 1.21 11.53
N THR A 604 10.95 2.45 12.02
CA THR A 604 12.27 3.11 12.10
C THR A 604 13.19 2.35 13.06
N TRP A 605 12.66 1.87 14.19
CA TRP A 605 13.41 1.07 15.17
C TRP A 605 13.87 -0.30 14.63
N ILE A 606 13.08 -0.92 13.76
CA ILE A 606 13.42 -2.19 13.09
C ILE A 606 14.37 -1.96 11.91
N PHE A 607 14.00 -1.10 10.94
CA PHE A 607 14.66 -1.01 9.64
C PHE A 607 15.79 0.01 9.55
N VAL A 608 15.81 1.04 10.42
CA VAL A 608 16.89 2.05 10.44
C VAL A 608 17.83 1.81 11.62
N ASP A 609 17.31 1.62 12.84
CA ASP A 609 18.12 1.22 14.01
C ASP A 609 18.53 -0.27 13.98
N GLY A 610 17.94 -1.09 13.10
CA GLY A 610 18.36 -2.47 12.84
C GLY A 610 17.86 -3.56 13.80
N HIS A 611 16.90 -3.28 14.67
CA HIS A 611 16.44 -4.26 15.66
C HIS A 611 15.71 -5.44 14.99
N GLY A 612 16.33 -6.62 15.08
CA GLY A 612 15.83 -7.86 14.44
C GLY A 612 16.40 -8.15 13.05
N ALA A 613 17.29 -7.30 12.53
CA ALA A 613 17.90 -7.44 11.20
C ALA A 613 18.50 -8.83 10.93
N GLY A 614 19.29 -9.37 11.88
CA GLY A 614 19.89 -10.71 11.76
C GLY A 614 18.91 -11.88 11.91
N LEU A 615 17.75 -11.69 12.55
CA LEU A 615 16.71 -12.73 12.63
C LEU A 615 15.86 -12.75 11.36
N MET A 616 15.62 -11.57 10.78
CA MET A 616 14.79 -11.39 9.59
C MET A 616 15.61 -11.28 8.30
N ASN A 617 16.92 -11.51 8.35
CA ASN A 617 17.86 -11.48 7.24
C ASN A 617 17.69 -10.26 6.28
N PHE A 618 17.88 -9.04 6.81
CA PHE A 618 17.91 -7.80 6.02
C PHE A 618 19.02 -6.87 6.51
N THR A 619 19.44 -5.90 5.68
CA THR A 619 20.42 -4.87 6.08
C THR A 619 19.72 -3.56 6.50
N PRO A 620 20.00 -3.01 7.69
CA PRO A 620 19.45 -1.71 8.10
C PRO A 620 19.92 -0.60 7.17
N THR A 621 18.99 0.20 6.64
CA THR A 621 19.25 1.14 5.54
C THR A 621 18.34 2.38 5.60
N PRO A 622 18.78 3.52 5.06
CA PRO A 622 17.89 4.67 4.80
C PRO A 622 16.76 4.28 3.85
N LEU A 623 15.56 4.78 4.13
CA LEU A 623 14.32 4.28 3.53
C LEU A 623 13.86 5.15 2.37
N MET A 624 13.30 4.52 1.34
CA MET A 624 12.62 5.23 0.25
C MET A 624 11.37 5.97 0.76
N VAL A 625 11.36 7.30 0.57
CA VAL A 625 10.26 8.19 0.97
C VAL A 625 8.91 7.83 0.33
N VAL A 626 8.92 7.26 -0.90
CA VAL A 626 7.71 6.80 -1.61
C VAL A 626 6.92 5.74 -0.84
N ILE A 627 7.60 4.83 -0.13
CA ILE A 627 6.98 3.74 0.63
C ILE A 627 6.48 4.23 1.99
N ILE A 628 7.14 5.25 2.55
CA ILE A 628 6.70 5.91 3.78
C ILE A 628 5.35 6.61 3.54
N ALA A 629 5.20 7.32 2.42
CA ALA A 629 3.90 7.89 2.01
C ALA A 629 2.81 6.81 1.85
N LEU A 630 3.14 5.70 1.18
CA LEU A 630 2.24 4.55 1.01
C LEU A 630 1.78 3.95 2.36
N VAL A 631 2.71 3.66 3.27
CA VAL A 631 2.39 3.09 4.60
C VAL A 631 1.52 4.04 5.43
N VAL A 632 1.75 5.35 5.34
CA VAL A 632 0.88 6.37 5.96
C VAL A 632 -0.53 6.34 5.36
N ALA A 633 -0.68 6.41 4.05
CA ALA A 633 -1.99 6.50 3.40
C ALA A 633 -2.80 5.20 3.50
N VAL A 634 -2.17 4.02 3.38
CA VAL A 634 -2.83 2.72 3.55
C VAL A 634 -3.13 2.45 5.03
N GLY A 635 -2.19 2.74 5.93
CA GLY A 635 -2.37 2.60 7.37
C GLY A 635 -3.52 3.47 7.91
N TRP A 636 -3.65 4.69 7.38
CA TRP A 636 -4.78 5.59 7.68
C TRP A 636 -6.11 5.04 7.16
N GLY A 637 -6.12 4.52 5.92
CA GLY A 637 -7.29 3.89 5.33
C GLY A 637 -7.80 2.71 6.16
N LEU A 638 -6.91 1.79 6.55
CA LEU A 638 -7.25 0.61 7.34
C LEU A 638 -7.71 0.96 8.77
N ALA A 639 -7.03 1.88 9.46
CA ALA A 639 -7.40 2.29 10.82
C ALA A 639 -8.78 2.97 10.85
N THR A 640 -9.04 3.89 9.92
CA THR A 640 -10.34 4.58 9.81
C THR A 640 -11.45 3.64 9.35
N ASP A 641 -11.16 2.69 8.46
CA ASP A 641 -12.11 1.67 8.00
C ASP A 641 -12.65 0.82 9.16
N TYR A 642 -11.78 0.09 9.87
CA TYR A 642 -12.26 -0.72 10.98
C TYR A 642 -12.96 0.15 12.03
N GLU A 643 -12.58 1.42 12.23
CA GLU A 643 -13.31 2.32 13.13
C GLU A 643 -14.76 2.56 12.63
N VAL A 644 -15.01 2.67 11.33
CA VAL A 644 -16.38 2.67 10.78
C VAL A 644 -17.11 1.35 11.05
N PHE A 645 -16.47 0.20 10.90
CA PHE A 645 -17.11 -1.10 11.25
C PHE A 645 -17.52 -1.19 12.73
N LEU A 646 -16.71 -0.65 13.65
CA LEU A 646 -17.00 -0.64 15.08
C LEU A 646 -18.06 0.41 15.46
N VAL A 647 -17.83 1.67 15.07
CA VAL A 647 -18.66 2.82 15.49
C VAL A 647 -20.02 2.80 14.81
N SER A 648 -20.16 2.28 13.58
CA SER A 648 -21.48 2.14 12.94
C SER A 648 -22.45 1.24 13.73
N ARG A 649 -21.96 0.21 14.41
CA ARG A 649 -22.79 -0.62 15.33
C ARG A 649 -23.11 0.10 16.64
N MET A 650 -22.21 0.95 17.14
CA MET A 650 -22.52 1.81 18.28
C MET A 650 -23.57 2.87 17.92
N VAL A 651 -23.53 3.44 16.71
CA VAL A 651 -24.57 4.34 16.18
C VAL A 651 -25.91 3.60 16.04
N GLU A 652 -25.95 2.40 15.44
CA GLU A 652 -27.17 1.57 15.33
C GLU A 652 -27.80 1.30 16.71
N ALA A 653 -26.98 0.94 17.71
CA ALA A 653 -27.42 0.74 19.08
C ALA A 653 -27.96 2.04 19.71
N ARG A 654 -27.24 3.16 19.55
CA ARG A 654 -27.63 4.48 20.09
C ARG A 654 -28.94 4.98 19.48
N GLU A 655 -29.13 4.86 18.17
CA GLU A 655 -30.38 5.24 17.48
C GLU A 655 -31.56 4.31 17.81
N SER A 656 -31.30 3.09 18.28
CA SER A 656 -32.35 2.22 18.83
C SER A 656 -32.87 2.69 20.20
N GLY A 657 -32.25 3.71 20.81
CA GLY A 657 -32.68 4.37 22.06
C GLY A 657 -31.80 4.05 23.28
N MET A 658 -30.69 3.32 23.10
CA MET A 658 -29.83 2.87 24.20
C MET A 658 -28.96 4.00 24.79
N SER A 659 -28.52 3.85 26.03
CA SER A 659 -27.54 4.79 26.61
C SER A 659 -26.18 4.68 25.92
N THR A 660 -25.35 5.71 26.00
CA THR A 660 -24.01 5.71 25.38
C THR A 660 -23.13 4.55 25.88
N SER A 661 -23.22 4.18 27.18
CA SER A 661 -22.43 3.06 27.72
C SER A 661 -22.92 1.69 27.24
N GLU A 662 -24.23 1.53 27.00
CA GLU A 662 -24.78 0.30 26.40
C GLU A 662 -24.47 0.24 24.91
N ALA A 663 -24.55 1.35 24.18
CA ALA A 663 -24.20 1.44 22.77
C ALA A 663 -22.73 1.06 22.52
N ILE A 664 -21.80 1.54 23.35
CA ILE A 664 -20.38 1.12 23.33
C ILE A 664 -20.26 -0.38 23.60
N ARG A 665 -20.90 -0.88 24.67
CA ARG A 665 -20.85 -2.29 25.07
C ARG A 665 -21.36 -3.23 23.97
N ILE A 666 -22.53 -2.93 23.40
CA ILE A 666 -23.19 -3.75 22.37
C ILE A 666 -22.43 -3.68 21.04
N GLY A 667 -21.95 -2.49 20.65
CA GLY A 667 -21.08 -2.33 19.48
C GLY A 667 -19.84 -3.22 19.58
N THR A 668 -18.99 -2.98 20.57
CA THR A 668 -17.73 -3.74 20.72
C THR A 668 -17.96 -5.24 21.02
N ALA A 669 -19.00 -5.62 21.74
CA ALA A 669 -19.29 -7.03 21.99
C ALA A 669 -19.72 -7.79 20.72
N THR A 670 -20.56 -7.19 19.88
CA THR A 670 -21.03 -7.82 18.64
C THR A 670 -19.97 -7.83 17.54
N THR A 671 -19.17 -6.76 17.40
CA THR A 671 -18.12 -6.70 16.37
C THR A 671 -16.82 -7.38 16.79
N GLY A 672 -16.53 -7.52 18.09
CA GLY A 672 -15.21 -7.91 18.60
C GLY A 672 -14.63 -9.17 17.95
N ARG A 673 -15.40 -10.27 17.90
CA ARG A 673 -14.97 -11.53 17.24
C ARG A 673 -14.72 -11.35 15.74
N LEU A 674 -15.51 -10.52 15.06
CA LEU A 674 -15.39 -10.31 13.61
C LEU A 674 -14.17 -9.45 13.30
N ILE A 675 -13.95 -8.36 14.03
CA ILE A 675 -12.78 -7.48 13.81
C ILE A 675 -11.47 -8.20 14.17
N THR A 676 -11.41 -8.97 15.27
CA THR A 676 -10.17 -9.73 15.56
C THR A 676 -9.91 -10.85 14.56
N ALA A 677 -10.95 -11.42 13.95
CA ALA A 677 -10.78 -12.42 12.90
C ALA A 677 -10.30 -11.80 11.59
N ALA A 678 -10.91 -10.68 11.21
CA ALA A 678 -10.55 -9.88 10.04
C ALA A 678 -9.09 -9.39 10.12
N ALA A 679 -8.73 -8.72 11.23
CA ALA A 679 -7.35 -8.29 11.47
C ALA A 679 -6.36 -9.45 11.54
N LEU A 680 -6.76 -10.64 12.04
CA LEU A 680 -5.90 -11.83 12.02
C LEU A 680 -5.70 -12.38 10.60
N ILE A 681 -6.73 -12.35 9.75
CA ILE A 681 -6.63 -12.74 8.34
C ILE A 681 -5.67 -11.81 7.60
N LEU A 682 -5.88 -10.50 7.69
CA LEU A 682 -5.03 -9.50 7.01
C LEU A 682 -3.60 -9.49 7.59
N ALA A 683 -3.42 -9.71 8.90
CA ALA A 683 -2.10 -9.92 9.49
C ALA A 683 -1.43 -11.23 9.04
N VAL A 684 -2.16 -12.31 8.78
CA VAL A 684 -1.61 -13.55 8.20
C VAL A 684 -1.15 -13.34 6.76
N VAL A 685 -1.92 -12.61 5.94
CA VAL A 685 -1.50 -12.25 4.58
C VAL A 685 -0.23 -11.38 4.64
N ALA A 686 -0.22 -10.33 5.46
CA ALA A 686 0.98 -9.50 5.68
C ALA A 686 2.19 -10.30 6.19
N ALA A 687 1.98 -11.23 7.12
CA ALA A 687 3.05 -12.08 7.66
C ALA A 687 3.70 -13.00 6.62
N SER A 688 3.05 -13.30 5.49
CA SER A 688 3.69 -14.04 4.38
C SER A 688 4.73 -13.17 3.64
N PHE A 689 4.42 -11.88 3.43
CA PHE A 689 5.32 -10.92 2.79
C PHE A 689 6.41 -10.35 3.73
N VAL A 690 6.26 -10.50 5.06
CA VAL A 690 7.31 -10.21 6.06
C VAL A 690 8.60 -11.02 5.83
N PHE A 691 8.52 -12.14 5.11
CA PHE A 691 9.68 -12.94 4.72
C PHE A 691 10.32 -12.55 3.38
N SER A 692 9.72 -11.60 2.63
CA SER A 692 10.18 -11.12 1.31
C SER A 692 11.65 -10.76 1.24
N ASP A 693 12.38 -11.27 0.24
CA ASP A 693 13.82 -10.99 0.13
C ASP A 693 14.07 -9.48 -0.11
N LEU A 694 13.11 -8.81 -0.75
CA LEU A 694 13.08 -7.36 -0.94
C LEU A 694 12.70 -6.60 0.36
N VAL A 695 13.61 -5.78 0.88
CA VAL A 695 13.41 -5.01 2.13
C VAL A 695 12.23 -4.03 2.06
N MET A 696 11.97 -3.45 0.87
CA MET A 696 10.82 -2.56 0.61
C MET A 696 9.49 -3.23 0.94
N MET A 697 9.35 -4.51 0.58
CA MET A 697 8.14 -5.27 0.82
C MET A 697 8.06 -5.76 2.27
N LYS A 698 9.19 -6.11 2.91
CA LYS A 698 9.22 -6.32 4.38
C LYS A 698 8.72 -5.09 5.13
N TYR A 699 9.19 -3.89 4.77
CA TYR A 699 8.79 -2.64 5.40
C TYR A 699 7.28 -2.39 5.31
N LEU A 700 6.71 -2.51 4.10
CA LEU A 700 5.27 -2.41 3.89
C LEU A 700 4.50 -3.47 4.70
N ALA A 701 4.90 -4.74 4.60
CA ALA A 701 4.23 -5.86 5.27
C ALA A 701 4.25 -5.73 6.80
N PHE A 702 5.40 -5.41 7.40
CA PHE A 702 5.51 -5.10 8.83
C PHE A 702 4.69 -3.86 9.21
N GLY A 703 4.64 -2.83 8.36
CA GLY A 703 3.91 -1.59 8.63
C GLY A 703 2.41 -1.81 8.72
N LEU A 704 1.85 -2.54 7.75
CA LEU A 704 0.46 -2.96 7.79
C LEU A 704 0.20 -3.87 8.99
N MET A 705 1.01 -4.91 9.19
CA MET A 705 0.85 -5.84 10.31
C MET A 705 0.88 -5.14 11.68
N ALA A 706 1.82 -4.21 11.91
CA ALA A 706 1.93 -3.45 13.15
C ALA A 706 0.75 -2.49 13.37
N ALA A 707 0.35 -1.74 12.34
CA ALA A 707 -0.82 -0.86 12.43
C ALA A 707 -2.11 -1.65 12.74
N LEU A 708 -2.29 -2.79 12.08
CA LEU A 708 -3.43 -3.68 12.26
C LEU A 708 -3.46 -4.30 13.65
N LEU A 709 -2.34 -4.81 14.16
CA LEU A 709 -2.28 -5.40 15.50
C LEU A 709 -2.48 -4.34 16.60
N LEU A 710 -1.91 -3.14 16.46
CA LEU A 710 -2.13 -2.03 17.39
C LEU A 710 -3.60 -1.59 17.39
N ASP A 711 -4.22 -1.41 16.22
CA ASP A 711 -5.62 -0.99 16.13
C ASP A 711 -6.58 -2.09 16.63
N ALA A 712 -6.44 -3.31 16.12
CA ALA A 712 -7.27 -4.45 16.46
C ALA A 712 -7.27 -4.79 17.96
N THR A 713 -6.14 -4.53 18.65
CA THR A 713 -5.96 -4.88 20.06
C THR A 713 -5.97 -3.66 20.99
N VAL A 714 -4.91 -2.84 20.98
CA VAL A 714 -4.68 -1.74 21.91
C VAL A 714 -5.80 -0.69 21.79
N ILE A 715 -6.12 -0.29 20.56
CA ILE A 715 -7.06 0.81 20.34
C ILE A 715 -8.50 0.36 20.54
N ARG A 716 -8.93 -0.72 19.89
CA ARG A 716 -10.34 -1.16 19.95
C ARG A 716 -10.77 -1.74 21.28
N MET A 717 -9.91 -2.52 21.94
CA MET A 717 -10.29 -3.17 23.19
C MET A 717 -10.24 -2.20 24.38
N PHE A 718 -9.35 -1.19 24.34
CA PHE A 718 -9.06 -0.34 25.48
C PHE A 718 -9.25 1.17 25.20
N LEU A 719 -8.57 1.73 24.19
CA LEU A 719 -8.55 3.19 23.99
C LEU A 719 -9.90 3.76 23.52
N VAL A 720 -10.56 3.13 22.54
CA VAL A 720 -11.85 3.56 21.99
C VAL A 720 -12.94 3.55 23.07
N PRO A 721 -13.19 2.45 23.82
CA PRO A 721 -14.15 2.48 24.93
C PRO A 721 -13.79 3.49 26.01
N SER A 722 -12.50 3.67 26.34
CA SER A 722 -12.06 4.62 27.36
C SER A 722 -12.37 6.06 26.98
N VAL A 723 -11.97 6.48 25.78
CA VAL A 723 -12.16 7.86 25.30
C VAL A 723 -13.64 8.16 25.05
N MET A 724 -14.41 7.24 24.49
CA MET A 724 -15.86 7.42 24.33
C MET A 724 -16.59 7.46 25.68
N LYS A 725 -16.12 6.73 26.70
CA LYS A 725 -16.68 6.81 28.06
C LYS A 725 -16.38 8.14 28.76
N LEU A 726 -15.25 8.78 28.45
CA LEU A 726 -14.89 10.11 28.94
C LEU A 726 -15.66 11.23 28.24
N LEU A 727 -15.84 11.12 26.91
CA LEU A 727 -16.64 12.05 26.11
C LEU A 727 -18.16 11.94 26.37
N GLY A 728 -18.63 10.79 26.84
CA GLY A 728 -20.04 10.57 27.17
C GLY A 728 -20.97 10.87 25.99
N ASP A 729 -22.09 11.54 26.26
CA ASP A 729 -23.12 11.81 25.26
C ASP A 729 -22.69 12.83 24.19
N ASP A 730 -21.62 13.60 24.42
CA ASP A 730 -21.06 14.53 23.43
C ASP A 730 -20.43 13.79 22.22
N CYS A 731 -20.15 12.48 22.35
CA CYS A 731 -19.81 11.62 21.20
C CYS A 731 -20.78 11.75 20.02
N TRP A 732 -22.06 12.06 20.28
CA TRP A 732 -23.12 12.06 19.26
C TRP A 732 -23.43 13.46 18.72
N TRP A 733 -22.66 14.47 19.12
CA TRP A 733 -22.90 15.87 18.79
C TRP A 733 -22.49 16.22 17.34
N ALA A 734 -23.40 16.90 16.62
CA ALA A 734 -23.07 17.70 15.44
C ALA A 734 -24.11 18.81 15.23
N PRO A 735 -23.78 19.91 14.53
CA PRO A 735 -24.69 21.01 14.28
C PRO A 735 -25.99 20.61 13.55
N ARG A 736 -27.10 21.28 13.89
CA ARG A 736 -28.44 21.04 13.29
C ARG A 736 -28.53 21.32 11.79
N TRP A 737 -27.56 22.00 11.19
CA TRP A 737 -27.48 22.17 9.72
C TRP A 737 -26.79 20.96 9.07
N MET A 738 -25.71 20.47 9.67
CA MET A 738 -24.96 19.27 9.26
C MET A 738 -25.87 18.02 9.20
N LYS A 739 -26.62 17.73 10.28
CA LYS A 739 -27.55 16.57 10.28
C LYS A 739 -28.69 16.71 9.25
N ARG A 740 -29.08 17.95 8.88
CA ARG A 740 -30.05 18.19 7.79
C ARG A 740 -29.46 17.90 6.40
N ILE A 741 -28.17 18.12 6.18
CA ILE A 741 -27.47 17.76 4.93
C ILE A 741 -27.37 16.24 4.81
N GLN A 742 -26.90 15.54 5.85
CA GLN A 742 -26.79 14.08 5.89
C GLN A 742 -28.12 13.38 5.56
N ASN A 743 -29.23 13.89 6.11
CA ASN A 743 -30.58 13.38 5.81
C ASN A 743 -31.03 13.67 4.37
N ARG A 744 -30.71 14.85 3.81
CA ARG A 744 -31.01 15.18 2.40
C ARG A 744 -30.26 14.31 1.39
N ILE A 745 -29.05 13.85 1.74
CA ILE A 745 -28.26 12.93 0.90
C ILE A 745 -28.76 11.46 1.02
N GLY A 746 -29.72 11.19 1.92
CA GLY A 746 -30.32 9.85 2.08
C GLY A 746 -29.45 8.86 2.87
N LEU A 747 -28.46 9.34 3.63
CA LEU A 747 -27.54 8.50 4.40
C LEU A 747 -28.04 8.21 5.83
N GLY A 748 -28.96 9.03 6.35
CA GLY A 748 -29.61 8.86 7.65
C GLY A 748 -30.63 7.71 7.75
N GLU A 749 -30.87 6.95 6.67
CA GLU A 749 -31.73 5.75 6.69
C GLU A 749 -31.00 4.56 7.34
N ILE A 750 -30.85 4.58 8.66
CA ILE A 750 -30.27 3.48 9.46
C ILE A 750 -31.36 2.53 9.99
N ARG A 751 -32.57 3.04 10.23
CA ARG A 751 -33.68 2.28 10.83
C ARG A 751 -34.35 1.33 9.84
N LEU A 752 -34.01 0.05 9.89
CA LEU A 752 -34.71 -1.00 9.15
C LEU A 752 -36.16 -1.17 9.64
N PRO A 753 -37.16 -1.36 8.74
CA PRO A 753 -38.48 -1.83 9.14
C PRO A 753 -38.41 -3.28 9.66
N ASP A 754 -39.32 -3.64 10.56
CA ASP A 754 -39.53 -5.03 10.96
C ASP A 754 -40.31 -5.76 9.87
N GLU A 755 -39.65 -6.71 9.22
CA GLU A 755 -40.21 -7.59 8.19
C GLU A 755 -40.11 -9.07 8.61
N ARG A 756 -40.01 -9.36 9.91
CA ARG A 756 -40.08 -10.74 10.41
C ARG A 756 -41.40 -11.35 9.96
N LYS A 757 -41.34 -12.42 9.15
CA LYS A 757 -42.52 -13.21 8.77
C LYS A 757 -43.13 -13.79 10.04
N ARG A 758 -44.14 -13.11 10.59
CA ARG A 758 -44.98 -13.64 11.68
C ARG A 758 -45.42 -15.03 11.25
N ARG A 759 -44.93 -16.05 11.97
CA ARG A 759 -45.33 -17.43 11.77
C ARG A 759 -46.84 -17.44 11.95
N VAL A 760 -47.58 -17.72 10.88
CA VAL A 760 -49.04 -17.86 10.97
C VAL A 760 -49.29 -19.12 11.77
N THR A 761 -49.42 -18.94 13.09
CA THR A 761 -50.12 -19.89 13.93
C THR A 761 -51.51 -20.03 13.33
N ARG A 762 -51.75 -21.14 12.62
CA ARG A 762 -53.12 -21.67 12.53
C ARG A 762 -53.64 -21.65 13.97
N PRO A 763 -54.80 -21.02 14.27
CA PRO A 763 -55.37 -21.12 15.60
C PRO A 763 -55.50 -22.60 15.90
N SER A 764 -54.85 -23.06 16.97
CA SER A 764 -54.89 -24.47 17.36
C SER A 764 -56.35 -24.87 17.48
N ALA A 765 -56.76 -25.96 16.82
CA ALA A 765 -58.06 -26.54 17.07
C ALA A 765 -58.19 -26.78 18.59
N PRO A 766 -59.34 -26.47 19.20
CA PRO A 766 -59.49 -26.52 20.66
C PRO A 766 -59.10 -27.92 21.15
N ALA A 767 -58.08 -27.98 22.00
CA ALA A 767 -57.59 -29.24 22.54
C ALA A 767 -58.72 -29.91 23.35
N PRO A 768 -58.88 -31.24 23.27
CA PRO A 768 -59.89 -31.94 24.05
C PRO A 768 -59.61 -31.72 25.55
N LEU A 769 -60.64 -31.29 26.28
CA LEU A 769 -60.58 -31.04 27.71
C LEU A 769 -60.24 -32.35 28.46
N ALA A 770 -59.02 -32.43 28.99
CA ALA A 770 -58.64 -33.49 29.90
C ALA A 770 -59.42 -33.35 31.21
N THR A 771 -59.95 -34.47 31.72
CA THR A 771 -60.79 -34.51 32.92
C THR A 771 -60.01 -34.20 34.19
N ALA A 772 -60.35 -33.12 34.87
CA ALA A 772 -59.94 -32.87 36.25
C ALA A 772 -60.91 -33.59 37.24
N PRO A 773 -60.43 -34.08 38.39
CA PRO A 773 -61.27 -34.82 39.35
C PRO A 773 -62.26 -33.91 40.09
N ALA A 774 -63.32 -34.51 40.63
CA ALA A 774 -64.39 -33.79 41.32
C ALA A 774 -63.92 -33.16 42.65
N GLY A 775 -64.20 -31.88 42.84
CA GLY A 775 -64.04 -31.13 44.08
C GLY A 775 -65.28 -30.25 44.34
N ALA A 776 -65.65 -30.10 45.61
CA ALA A 776 -66.97 -29.58 46.02
C ALA A 776 -67.32 -28.19 45.45
N ALA A 777 -68.57 -28.03 45.00
CA ALA A 777 -69.10 -26.75 44.55
C ALA A 777 -69.58 -25.88 45.74
N PRO A 778 -69.28 -24.57 45.78
CA PRO A 778 -69.89 -23.65 46.74
C PRO A 778 -71.37 -23.40 46.39
N ALA A 779 -72.20 -23.24 47.43
CA ALA A 779 -73.64 -23.08 47.26
C ALA A 779 -74.04 -21.72 46.65
N ARG A 780 -75.13 -21.71 45.89
CA ARG A 780 -75.78 -20.47 45.40
C ARG A 780 -76.63 -19.86 46.52
N PRO A 781 -76.69 -18.52 46.65
CA PRO A 781 -77.67 -17.86 47.51
C PRO A 781 -79.12 -18.20 47.08
N SER A 782 -80.01 -18.28 48.06
CA SER A 782 -81.44 -18.53 47.86
C SER A 782 -82.17 -17.32 47.25
N HIS A 783 -83.08 -17.57 46.32
CA HIS A 783 -84.06 -16.58 45.87
C HIS A 783 -85.06 -16.26 47.00
N ASP A 784 -85.30 -14.98 47.25
CA ASP A 784 -86.44 -14.50 48.04
C ASP A 784 -87.67 -14.34 47.12
N PRO A 785 -88.82 -14.98 47.42
CA PRO A 785 -90.04 -14.91 46.61
C PRO A 785 -91.08 -13.88 47.10
N THR A 786 -90.72 -12.79 47.78
CA THR A 786 -91.69 -11.90 48.47
C THR A 786 -91.86 -10.46 47.95
N HIS A 787 -91.52 -10.15 46.68
CA HIS A 787 -91.88 -8.84 46.07
C HIS A 787 -92.51 -8.94 44.66
N PRO A 788 -93.69 -8.31 44.42
CA PRO A 788 -94.34 -8.26 43.11
C PRO A 788 -93.81 -7.12 42.22
N THR A 789 -94.09 -7.20 40.91
CA THR A 789 -93.57 -6.29 39.88
C THR A 789 -94.33 -4.97 39.72
N ALA A 790 -93.58 -3.90 39.46
CA ALA A 790 -94.05 -2.71 38.77
C ALA A 790 -93.01 -2.34 37.69
N GLY A 791 -93.45 -1.95 36.49
CA GLY A 791 -92.58 -1.89 35.31
C GLY A 791 -92.28 -0.48 34.77
N GLY A 792 -91.19 -0.36 34.01
CA GLY A 792 -90.86 0.85 33.25
C GLY A 792 -89.48 0.80 32.57
N GLN A 793 -89.49 0.82 31.23
CA GLN A 793 -88.58 1.54 30.30
C GLN A 793 -87.05 1.61 30.57
N ALA A 794 -86.13 1.45 29.59
CA ALA A 794 -86.29 1.24 28.15
C ALA A 794 -85.03 0.70 27.43
N ARG A 795 -85.30 -0.07 26.35
CA ARG A 795 -84.53 -0.24 25.08
C ARG A 795 -83.07 -0.76 25.07
N PRO A 796 -82.60 -1.31 23.92
CA PRO A 796 -81.48 -2.27 23.89
C PRO A 796 -80.26 -1.79 23.08
N ARG A 797 -79.24 -2.66 22.96
CA ARG A 797 -78.19 -2.57 21.95
C ARG A 797 -77.98 -3.93 21.25
N ALA A 798 -78.04 -3.95 19.92
CA ALA A 798 -77.72 -5.11 19.07
C ALA A 798 -76.20 -5.44 19.16
N THR A 799 -75.72 -6.69 19.13
CA THR A 799 -75.97 -7.85 18.22
C THR A 799 -75.24 -7.71 16.87
N GLU A 800 -74.41 -8.70 16.56
CA GLU A 800 -73.56 -8.81 15.36
C GLU A 800 -74.34 -9.35 14.15
N GLN A 801 -73.82 -9.13 12.93
CA GLN A 801 -73.99 -10.06 11.80
C GLN A 801 -72.98 -9.81 10.67
N LEU A 802 -72.61 -10.88 9.95
CA LEU A 802 -71.79 -10.83 8.74
C LEU A 802 -72.65 -10.57 7.49
N PRO A 803 -72.07 -10.06 6.40
CA PRO A 803 -72.60 -10.26 5.05
C PRO A 803 -71.77 -11.25 4.20
N THR A 804 -72.44 -11.91 3.26
CA THR A 804 -71.89 -12.90 2.33
C THR A 804 -71.62 -12.31 0.93
N ARG A 805 -71.22 -13.16 -0.02
CA ARG A 805 -70.79 -12.80 -1.39
C ARG A 805 -71.74 -13.38 -2.44
N PRO A 806 -72.10 -12.64 -3.50
CA PRO A 806 -72.60 -13.19 -4.77
C PRO A 806 -71.65 -12.91 -5.95
N VAL A 807 -71.99 -13.42 -7.15
CA VAL A 807 -71.15 -13.44 -8.37
C VAL A 807 -72.03 -13.27 -9.63
N THR A 808 -71.41 -12.94 -10.77
CA THR A 808 -71.88 -12.97 -12.18
C THR A 808 -72.43 -11.66 -12.79
N GLY A 809 -72.11 -11.45 -14.09
CA GLY A 809 -72.56 -10.31 -14.92
C GLY A 809 -71.45 -9.71 -15.81
N SER A 810 -71.63 -9.74 -17.14
CA SER A 810 -70.73 -9.21 -18.20
C SER A 810 -71.57 -8.81 -19.44
N PRO A 811 -71.05 -8.21 -20.55
CA PRO A 811 -69.76 -7.55 -20.82
C PRO A 811 -69.95 -6.13 -21.48
N SER A 812 -68.94 -5.64 -22.22
CA SER A 812 -68.93 -4.42 -23.09
C SER A 812 -68.73 -3.06 -22.38
N GLY A 813 -67.99 -2.08 -22.91
CA GLY A 813 -67.15 -2.06 -24.12
C GLY A 813 -66.51 -0.69 -24.44
N ALA A 814 -65.56 -0.68 -25.38
CA ALA A 814 -64.98 0.47 -26.11
C ALA A 814 -64.15 1.60 -25.39
N ARG A 815 -62.90 1.73 -25.86
CA ARG A 815 -62.17 2.98 -26.23
C ARG A 815 -61.86 4.09 -25.18
N THR A 816 -60.59 4.14 -24.80
CA THR A 816 -59.67 5.32 -24.86
C THR A 816 -60.17 6.74 -24.50
N SER A 817 -59.56 7.38 -23.49
CA SER A 817 -58.64 8.54 -23.70
C SER A 817 -58.07 9.20 -22.41
N ARG A 818 -56.75 9.46 -22.44
CA ARG A 818 -55.98 10.62 -21.92
C ARG A 818 -56.06 11.13 -20.45
N ILE A 819 -54.85 11.55 -20.01
CA ILE A 819 -54.47 12.66 -19.10
C ILE A 819 -54.27 12.37 -17.59
N ASN A 820 -53.12 12.85 -17.10
CA ASN A 820 -52.72 12.93 -15.68
C ASN A 820 -53.42 14.12 -14.98
N ALA A 821 -53.65 14.00 -13.67
CA ALA A 821 -53.63 15.14 -12.76
C ALA A 821 -53.07 14.74 -11.39
N GLY A 822 -52.22 15.59 -10.82
CA GLY A 822 -51.82 15.53 -9.41
C GLY A 822 -52.86 16.19 -8.49
N PRO A 823 -52.59 16.31 -7.18
CA PRO A 823 -53.53 16.84 -6.21
C PRO A 823 -53.72 18.37 -6.33
N PRO A 824 -54.88 18.90 -5.91
CA PRO A 824 -55.10 20.34 -5.81
C PRO A 824 -54.55 20.91 -4.49
N GLU A 825 -53.95 22.10 -4.56
CA GLU A 825 -53.59 22.95 -3.43
C GLU A 825 -53.95 24.40 -3.76
N ALA A 826 -54.35 25.22 -2.78
CA ALA A 826 -54.88 26.56 -3.00
C ALA A 826 -54.88 27.43 -1.72
N PRO A 827 -54.89 28.78 -1.81
CA PRO A 827 -54.13 29.56 -2.80
C PRO A 827 -53.58 30.91 -2.23
N THR A 828 -52.87 31.67 -3.09
CA THR A 828 -52.61 33.14 -3.03
C THR A 828 -51.67 33.67 -1.92
N THR A 829 -50.95 34.79 -2.11
CA THR A 829 -51.10 35.88 -3.10
C THR A 829 -49.75 36.53 -3.52
N ARG A 830 -49.50 36.62 -4.85
CA ARG A 830 -48.94 37.74 -5.69
C ARG A 830 -47.73 38.60 -5.23
N PHE A 831 -46.90 39.18 -6.11
CA PHE A 831 -46.98 39.38 -7.58
C PHE A 831 -45.58 39.55 -8.24
N GLN A 832 -45.45 39.15 -9.52
CA GLN A 832 -44.58 39.66 -10.64
C GLN A 832 -43.10 40.04 -10.37
N ALA A 833 -42.06 39.48 -11.05
CA ALA A 833 -41.72 39.37 -12.51
C ALA A 833 -40.76 40.50 -12.98
N ALA A 834 -39.90 40.35 -14.01
CA ALA A 834 -39.82 39.34 -15.07
C ALA A 834 -38.39 39.05 -15.59
N ASP A 835 -38.23 37.94 -16.31
CA ASP A 835 -37.12 37.62 -17.23
C ASP A 835 -37.41 38.13 -18.67
N PRO A 836 -36.58 37.84 -19.70
CA PRO A 836 -35.16 38.17 -19.92
C PRO A 836 -34.99 38.89 -21.30
N VAL A 837 -33.76 39.03 -21.84
CA VAL A 837 -33.44 38.83 -23.28
C VAL A 837 -31.91 38.81 -23.54
N THR A 838 -31.51 38.27 -24.69
CA THR A 838 -30.15 38.05 -25.20
C THR A 838 -29.44 39.30 -25.74
N GLU A 839 -28.10 39.31 -25.73
CA GLU A 839 -27.33 39.26 -27.00
C GLU A 839 -25.85 38.83 -26.82
N ARG A 840 -25.05 38.93 -27.89
CA ARG A 840 -23.77 38.26 -28.18
C ARG A 840 -22.89 39.21 -28.98
N VAL A 841 -21.55 39.22 -28.81
CA VAL A 841 -20.51 39.48 -29.85
C VAL A 841 -19.09 39.66 -29.27
N GLU A 842 -18.15 38.94 -29.88
CA GLU A 842 -16.70 39.16 -30.16
C GLU A 842 -15.68 39.75 -29.15
N SER A 843 -14.44 39.29 -29.33
CA SER A 843 -13.14 39.88 -28.93
C SER A 843 -12.42 40.32 -30.22
N PRO A 844 -11.40 41.22 -30.23
CA PRO A 844 -10.06 40.84 -29.74
C PRO A 844 -9.11 41.97 -29.23
N ALA A 845 -8.02 41.52 -28.59
CA ALA A 845 -6.61 41.95 -28.67
C ALA A 845 -6.11 43.43 -28.70
N GLU A 846 -4.95 43.60 -28.03
CA GLU A 846 -3.90 44.64 -28.16
C GLU A 846 -4.15 46.08 -27.65
N GLY A 847 -3.05 46.75 -27.26
CA GLY A 847 -2.98 48.08 -26.65
C GLY A 847 -2.13 49.07 -27.48
N PRO A 848 -1.36 50.03 -26.90
CA PRO A 848 -0.98 50.20 -25.49
C PRO A 848 -1.05 51.66 -24.94
N ALA A 849 -0.42 51.87 -23.76
CA ALA A 849 0.16 53.11 -23.20
C ALA A 849 -0.69 54.08 -22.33
N GLY A 850 -0.15 54.37 -21.13
CA GLY A 850 -0.27 55.66 -20.43
C GLY A 850 -1.06 55.69 -19.11
N GLY A 851 -0.37 55.71 -17.95
CA GLY A 851 -0.97 56.03 -16.64
C GLY A 851 -0.33 55.34 -15.43
N ASP A 852 0.61 56.03 -14.76
CA ASP A 852 1.27 55.62 -13.51
C ASP A 852 0.29 55.62 -12.30
N ARG A 853 0.28 54.63 -11.40
CA ARG A 853 1.27 54.16 -10.40
C ARG A 853 1.47 55.10 -9.20
N GLU A 854 1.03 54.64 -8.02
CA GLU A 854 1.51 55.10 -6.70
C GLU A 854 1.91 53.89 -5.82
N ILE A 855 3.21 53.64 -5.69
CA ILE A 855 3.89 52.92 -4.59
C ILE A 855 5.26 53.62 -4.42
N GLU A 856 5.90 53.47 -3.26
CA GLU A 856 7.20 54.04 -2.84
C GLU A 856 7.15 55.47 -2.27
N SER A 857 7.94 55.83 -1.25
CA SER A 857 8.80 55.04 -0.33
C SER A 857 8.91 55.79 1.01
N TRP A 858 9.68 55.27 1.97
CA TRP A 858 10.66 56.08 2.70
C TRP A 858 11.75 55.17 3.31
N LEU A 859 12.89 55.09 2.64
CA LEU A 859 14.14 54.64 3.24
C LEU A 859 14.77 55.81 4.01
N GLY A 860 15.55 55.52 5.05
CA GLY A 860 16.25 56.55 5.81
C GLY A 860 17.64 56.82 5.25
N GLU A 861 18.02 58.09 5.14
CA GLU A 861 19.40 58.52 5.41
C GLU A 861 19.48 60.04 5.67
N LEU A 862 20.06 60.45 6.80
CA LEU A 862 20.67 61.78 6.95
C LEU A 862 21.60 61.82 8.18
N ARG A 863 22.91 61.81 7.91
CA ARG A 863 24.04 62.30 8.73
C ARG A 863 24.03 62.00 10.25
N GLY A 864 24.90 61.07 10.66
CA GLY A 864 25.35 61.00 12.06
C GLY A 864 26.34 62.12 12.45
N GLY A 865 26.66 62.24 13.74
CA GLY A 865 27.76 63.09 14.19
C GLY A 865 27.71 63.60 15.65
N ARG A 866 28.30 62.81 16.56
CA ARG A 866 29.01 63.25 17.79
C ARG A 866 28.25 63.88 18.99
N ASP A 867 29.00 63.82 20.11
CA ASP A 867 29.05 64.68 21.30
C ASP A 867 27.87 64.80 22.29
N ALA A 868 28.05 64.06 23.40
CA ALA A 868 28.14 64.55 24.79
C ALA A 868 27.05 65.48 25.39
N GLY A 869 26.56 65.11 26.60
CA GLY A 869 26.10 66.12 27.58
C GLY A 869 24.86 65.81 28.43
N SER A 870 25.07 65.08 29.53
CA SER A 870 24.70 65.43 30.92
C SER A 870 24.18 66.86 31.25
N PRO A 871 23.56 67.13 32.43
CA PRO A 871 23.26 66.24 33.58
C PRO A 871 21.88 66.46 34.30
N ARG A 872 21.71 65.74 35.44
CA ARG A 872 20.90 66.03 36.67
C ARG A 872 19.57 65.27 36.82
N SER A 873 19.20 64.75 38.01
CA SER A 873 19.97 64.48 39.25
C SER A 873 19.14 63.74 40.32
N ARG A 874 19.75 62.77 41.06
CA ARG A 874 19.80 62.63 42.56
C ARG A 874 19.98 61.16 43.02
N GLY A 875 20.84 60.94 44.04
CA GLY A 875 21.17 59.60 44.62
C GLY A 875 22.16 58.80 43.76
N ARG A 876 23.45 58.57 44.09
CA ARG A 876 24.23 58.59 45.35
C ARG A 876 23.87 57.42 46.30
N GLN A 877 24.80 56.58 46.80
CA GLN A 877 26.28 56.69 46.78
C GLN A 877 27.02 55.33 46.97
N ASP A 878 28.13 55.12 46.25
CA ASP A 878 29.07 53.97 46.34
C ASP A 878 30.15 54.15 47.46
N PRO A 879 31.09 53.21 47.74
CA PRO A 879 32.30 52.98 46.88
C PRO A 879 32.91 51.54 46.89
N ALA A 880 34.12 51.39 46.31
CA ALA A 880 34.78 50.13 45.89
C ALA A 880 35.97 49.62 46.76
N GLU A 881 36.57 48.48 46.35
CA GLU A 881 37.92 47.87 46.57
C GLU A 881 38.78 48.23 47.82
N PRO A 882 39.51 47.27 48.47
CA PRO A 882 40.53 46.41 47.81
C PRO A 882 40.80 44.99 48.42
N ARG A 883 41.92 44.36 48.00
CA ARG A 883 42.59 43.12 48.53
C ARG A 883 43.35 43.38 49.87
N PRO A 884 43.96 42.39 50.62
CA PRO A 884 44.40 41.02 50.25
C PRO A 884 44.31 39.88 51.32
N SER A 885 44.93 38.72 51.00
CA SER A 885 45.48 37.65 51.89
C SER A 885 44.47 36.65 52.54
N ASP A 886 44.77 35.35 52.77
CA ASP A 886 45.99 34.52 52.59
C ASP A 886 45.68 33.03 52.24
N GLU A 887 46.69 32.29 51.71
CA GLU A 887 46.94 30.82 51.75
C GLU A 887 45.81 29.78 51.37
N ARG A 888 45.99 28.71 50.57
CA ARG A 888 47.09 27.94 49.91
C ARG A 888 46.58 27.29 48.61
N THR A 889 47.33 26.68 47.68
CA THR A 889 48.69 26.83 47.12
C THR A 889 48.88 25.79 45.99
N ARG A 890 49.02 26.25 44.71
CA ARG A 890 49.68 25.56 43.55
C ARG A 890 49.16 24.16 43.08
N SER A 891 49.36 23.71 41.83
CA SER A 891 49.88 24.34 40.59
C SER A 891 49.50 23.58 39.31
N LEU A 892 49.29 24.31 38.21
CA LEU A 892 49.45 23.88 36.81
C LEU A 892 50.95 23.95 36.41
N PRO A 893 51.48 23.22 35.39
CA PRO A 893 51.19 23.54 33.97
C PRO A 893 51.27 22.38 32.93
N LYS A 894 50.93 22.72 31.67
CA LYS A 894 51.33 22.03 30.41
C LYS A 894 52.79 22.43 30.06
N PRO A 895 53.63 21.61 29.37
CA PRO A 895 53.63 21.62 27.88
C PRO A 895 54.19 20.36 27.15
N ALA A 896 54.13 20.39 25.80
CA ALA A 896 54.98 19.65 24.82
C ALA A 896 54.98 18.10 24.73
N GLY A 897 55.43 17.59 23.57
CA GLY A 897 55.84 16.20 23.25
C GLY A 897 57.11 16.26 22.36
N PRO A 898 57.49 15.26 21.51
CA PRO A 898 56.96 13.90 21.22
C PRO A 898 58.06 12.83 21.57
N PRO A 899 58.31 11.70 20.86
CA PRO A 899 57.51 10.70 20.11
C PRO A 899 57.66 9.26 20.71
N GLU A 900 57.66 8.20 19.87
CA GLU A 900 58.15 6.80 20.07
C GLU A 900 57.30 5.73 20.85
N ASP A 901 56.72 4.81 20.06
CA ASP A 901 56.93 3.35 19.98
C ASP A 901 56.77 2.34 21.16
N THR A 902 55.99 1.28 20.85
CA THR A 902 56.08 -0.14 21.26
C THR A 902 55.74 -0.63 22.69
N GLU A 903 54.89 -1.69 22.71
CA GLU A 903 54.77 -2.85 23.63
C GLU A 903 54.99 -2.68 25.17
N ASN A 904 54.13 -3.21 26.06
CA ASN A 904 53.83 -4.64 26.19
C ASN A 904 52.61 -4.92 27.13
N ALA A 905 52.10 -6.16 27.11
CA ALA A 905 51.14 -6.72 28.09
C ALA A 905 51.90 -7.47 29.23
N PRO A 906 51.39 -8.44 30.04
CA PRO A 906 50.23 -9.38 29.91
C PRO A 906 49.12 -8.99 30.93
N THR A 907 48.32 -9.79 31.66
CA THR A 907 48.13 -11.25 31.96
C THR A 907 46.70 -11.37 32.56
N THR A 908 45.91 -12.46 32.61
CA THR A 908 45.94 -13.92 32.25
C THR A 908 44.43 -14.34 32.11
N ALA A 909 43.94 -15.50 31.68
CA ALA A 909 44.48 -16.83 31.33
C ALA A 909 43.55 -17.56 30.32
N ILE A 910 43.79 -18.86 30.11
CA ILE A 910 42.97 -19.83 29.35
C ILE A 910 42.69 -21.06 30.27
N PRO A 911 42.00 -22.14 29.83
CA PRO A 911 42.75 -23.23 29.17
C PRO A 911 42.02 -23.91 27.98
N VAL A 912 42.82 -24.45 27.07
CA VAL A 912 42.44 -25.36 25.97
C VAL A 912 43.46 -26.51 25.93
N GLN A 913 43.02 -27.74 25.66
CA GLN A 913 43.85 -28.90 25.27
C GLN A 913 42.94 -30.00 24.70
N GLY A 914 43.30 -30.73 23.63
CA GLY A 914 44.42 -30.57 22.70
C GLY A 914 44.53 -31.78 21.74
N ASP A 915 45.11 -31.60 20.55
CA ASP A 915 45.41 -32.69 19.59
C ASP A 915 46.59 -33.57 20.08
N PRO A 916 46.74 -34.82 19.58
CA PRO A 916 47.69 -35.02 18.46
C PRO A 916 47.40 -36.18 17.48
N ALA A 917 47.94 -36.01 16.26
CA ALA A 917 48.43 -37.05 15.33
C ALA A 917 47.45 -38.03 14.63
N GLY A 918 47.78 -38.36 13.38
CA GLY A 918 47.36 -39.60 12.67
C GLY A 918 48.49 -40.64 12.67
N PRO A 919 48.48 -41.68 11.79
CA PRO A 919 47.60 -41.91 10.63
C PRO A 919 46.68 -43.14 10.77
N ASP A 920 45.79 -43.37 9.79
CA ASP A 920 45.56 -44.72 9.22
C ASP A 920 44.67 -44.73 7.95
N SER A 921 44.72 -45.84 7.20
CA SER A 921 43.93 -46.20 6.00
C SER A 921 44.14 -47.70 5.71
N PRO A 922 43.35 -48.43 4.86
CA PRO A 922 42.29 -47.99 3.93
C PRO A 922 40.98 -48.85 3.92
N ALA A 923 39.99 -48.45 3.10
CA ALA A 923 39.04 -49.32 2.36
C ALA A 923 38.21 -48.46 1.37
N THR A 924 38.25 -48.64 0.03
CA THR A 924 37.64 -49.72 -0.80
C THR A 924 36.11 -49.58 -0.93
N GLU A 925 35.44 -49.52 -2.10
CA GLU A 925 35.79 -49.41 -3.54
C GLU A 925 34.46 -49.24 -4.36
N LYS A 926 34.53 -48.98 -5.69
CA LYS A 926 33.45 -49.09 -6.73
C LYS A 926 32.40 -47.96 -6.72
N LEU A 927 32.16 -47.19 -7.78
CA LEU A 927 32.50 -47.29 -9.23
C LEU A 927 31.76 -48.41 -9.98
N THR A 928 30.54 -48.14 -10.48
CA THR A 928 29.97 -48.89 -11.62
C THR A 928 28.92 -48.11 -12.44
N ALA A 929 29.25 -47.89 -13.71
CA ALA A 929 28.38 -47.88 -14.88
C ALA A 929 29.16 -48.64 -16.00
N PRO A 930 28.70 -48.82 -17.25
CA PRO A 930 27.35 -48.68 -17.84
C PRO A 930 26.90 -49.98 -18.59
N ARG A 931 25.75 -49.98 -19.27
CA ARG A 931 25.55 -50.74 -20.54
C ARG A 931 24.26 -50.39 -21.34
N ASP A 932 24.44 -49.53 -22.34
CA ASP A 932 24.43 -49.83 -23.80
C ASP A 932 23.32 -50.68 -24.50
N GLN A 933 23.08 -50.34 -25.77
CA GLN A 933 22.35 -51.00 -26.88
C GLN A 933 20.80 -50.94 -26.96
N GLY A 934 20.28 -50.55 -28.14
CA GLY A 934 18.83 -50.51 -28.42
C GLY A 934 18.39 -49.82 -29.74
N ASP A 935 19.00 -50.11 -30.89
CA ASP A 935 18.61 -49.54 -32.19
C ASP A 935 17.26 -50.09 -32.75
N LYS A 936 16.33 -49.20 -33.16
CA LYS A 936 15.59 -49.25 -34.46
C LYS A 936 14.43 -48.25 -34.61
N GLY A 937 14.41 -47.55 -35.76
CA GLY A 937 13.37 -47.83 -36.77
C GLY A 937 12.11 -46.94 -36.92
N ASP A 938 12.23 -45.93 -37.79
CA ASP A 938 11.41 -45.78 -39.02
C ASP A 938 10.07 -44.97 -39.06
N LYS A 939 9.99 -44.11 -40.10
CA LYS A 939 8.85 -43.45 -40.79
C LYS A 939 7.73 -42.70 -40.02
N GLY A 940 7.56 -41.44 -40.43
CA GLY A 940 6.41 -40.56 -40.10
C GLY A 940 6.26 -39.37 -41.05
N ASP A 941 6.44 -39.56 -42.35
CA ASP A 941 6.40 -38.50 -43.38
C ASP A 941 4.98 -37.90 -43.58
N LYS A 942 4.89 -36.57 -43.58
CA LYS A 942 4.04 -35.82 -44.52
C LYS A 942 4.30 -34.30 -44.56
N SER A 943 4.55 -33.82 -45.78
CA SER A 943 4.15 -32.48 -46.22
C SER A 943 2.63 -32.24 -46.04
N GLY A 944 2.12 -31.03 -45.87
CA GLY A 944 2.73 -29.69 -45.95
C GLY A 944 1.96 -28.80 -46.93
N ASP A 945 1.91 -27.48 -46.74
CA ASP A 945 1.46 -26.56 -47.79
C ASP A 945 1.96 -25.11 -47.60
N ASN A 946 2.02 -24.35 -48.71
CA ASN A 946 2.52 -22.97 -48.77
C ASN A 946 1.81 -22.19 -49.88
N PRO A 947 1.19 -21.03 -49.59
CA PRO A 947 0.84 -20.06 -50.62
C PRO A 947 1.54 -18.71 -50.43
N GLN A 948 2.65 -18.50 -51.16
CA GLN A 948 3.11 -17.15 -51.49
C GLN A 948 2.10 -16.45 -52.41
N ARG A 949 1.75 -15.19 -52.11
CA ARG A 949 1.92 -14.06 -53.07
C ARG A 949 1.46 -12.67 -52.55
N ARG A 950 2.34 -11.69 -52.75
CA ARG A 950 2.10 -10.28 -53.14
C ARG A 950 1.09 -9.44 -52.33
N GLY A 951 1.61 -8.41 -51.67
CA GLY A 951 0.83 -7.22 -51.26
C GLY A 951 1.75 -6.12 -50.72
N ALA A 952 2.26 -5.24 -51.58
CA ALA A 952 3.07 -4.11 -51.15
C ALA A 952 2.20 -2.87 -50.89
N ALA A 953 2.20 -2.36 -49.67
CA ALA A 953 1.67 -1.06 -49.29
C ALA A 953 2.48 -0.53 -48.10
N GLY A 954 3.00 0.69 -48.20
CA GLY A 954 3.79 1.30 -47.12
C GLY A 954 2.90 1.83 -46.00
N GLY A 955 3.27 1.53 -44.74
CA GLY A 955 2.69 2.22 -43.58
C GLY A 955 3.28 3.62 -43.45
N LEU A 956 2.44 4.64 -43.60
CA LEU A 956 2.82 6.04 -43.34
C LEU A 956 3.16 6.25 -41.86
N SER A 957 4.17 7.06 -41.58
CA SER A 957 4.58 7.37 -40.21
C SER A 957 3.58 8.29 -39.52
N ALA A 958 3.45 8.19 -38.18
CA ALA A 958 2.58 9.08 -37.41
C ALA A 958 3.00 10.57 -37.56
N ALA A 959 4.29 10.83 -37.75
CA ALA A 959 4.84 12.16 -38.01
C ALA A 959 4.34 12.79 -39.33
N GLU A 960 4.06 11.98 -40.36
CA GLU A 960 3.49 12.47 -41.63
C GLU A 960 2.00 12.77 -41.55
N LEU A 961 1.25 12.09 -40.68
CA LEU A 961 -0.15 12.46 -40.40
C LEU A 961 -0.23 13.82 -39.69
N LEU A 962 0.58 14.03 -38.65
CA LEU A 962 0.61 15.29 -37.88
C LEU A 962 0.99 16.50 -38.76
N ARG A 963 1.98 16.35 -39.65
CA ARG A 963 2.32 17.40 -40.64
C ARG A 963 1.19 17.75 -41.60
N ARG A 964 0.21 16.87 -41.81
CA ARG A 964 -0.88 17.07 -42.78
C ARG A 964 -2.10 17.79 -42.22
N GLU A 965 -2.26 17.82 -40.89
CA GLU A 965 -3.39 18.51 -40.23
C GLU A 965 -3.06 19.94 -39.77
N GLY A 966 -1.83 20.41 -40.01
CA GLY A 966 -1.47 21.84 -39.84
C GLY A 966 -1.50 22.33 -38.40
N ARG A 967 -1.24 21.45 -37.43
CA ARG A 967 -1.15 21.78 -35.99
C ARG A 967 0.24 21.45 -35.46
N TYR A 968 0.95 22.50 -35.08
CA TYR A 968 2.15 22.48 -34.24
C TYR A 968 1.78 23.09 -32.89
#